data_AF-A0AAV3XGT7-F1
#
_entry.id   AF-A0AAV3XGT7-F1
#
_cell.length_a   1.000
_cell.length_b   1.000
_cell.length_c   1.000
_cell.angle_alpha   90.00
_cell.angle_beta   90.00
_cell.angle_gamma   90.00
#
_symmetry.space_group_name_H-M   'P 1'
#
loop_
_entity.id
_entity.type
_entity.pdbx_description
1 polymer ?
#
loop_
_entity_poly.entity_id
_entity_poly.type
_entity_poly.pdbx_seq_one_letter_code
_entity_poly.pdbx_strand_id
1 'polypeptide(L)'
;MKLWCLQGVAYAASTLLFSIPAAAQIVPDATLPVNSIVTPNGNSLTIDGGSRAGGNLFHSFKEFSLPTGGEAFFNNTVDVQNIFSRVTGSNISHIDGLIRANGRANLFLLNPNGIVFGPHARLNIGGSFIGSTASSINFADGTQFSATNPTVAPLLTVSVPIGLGFGSHPGPITAQGTGHNLTTTHAEQTPYVVTDSNTGLGVQPGRTLALVGGNVTLNGMTLTAPGGRIELGSVAEGIVGFNPISQEFVLDYAGANDFRDLRLQQRSLADVSGVTAGSIQVQGRQVILNDASVLWSQNRGSLPGGSINVRAAESVEMGGYIPSTRIRSGLVSETLGTGTSGDITVSTQRLISRGAGGIFNRTFSQGTGGDVIVNASELVEFSGFVPKASNTISAYTLSTAKAGNIAIFARRLFLSDGGIIASTTFNRGAGGNITVNAEIIELIGTSNGNGALFANSFGAGNSGDIAINTRTLILRNGGRLTTASFSTGDGGNINVNASESVEVSDRNPIDATPSRIRSSVAIASESVRRFFPGLPDVPSGASGNLTINTPNLTLTEQGFVSVSNEGVGRGGTLTVNAGSVMLSGNGSFSATTVSGEGGNIALQAQSLQMRRNSSITTTAGLGDGTGNGGNLTINANVIAALENSDISANAVFGQGGNISISTSGIFGTQFRPQPTPESDITASSQFGLSGTVAITNLEVENRSFLVKLPQNLLDTREQITTGCAADRGNTFTVTGRGGLPENPSSGLLGRAVWWDNRDLSQVSQTAQKLPLTETTPEIVEATGFRINAQGQVELVADAASSSNSWVSPTNCQTLPLSSSGLRNLPRHLISSPP
;
A
#
# COMPACT_ATOMS: atom_id res chain seq x y z
N MET A 1 30.33 -25.51 -79.01
CA MET A 1 29.36 -24.46 -79.40
C MET A 1 29.42 -23.40 -78.30
N LYS A 2 30.23 -22.33 -78.46
CA LYS A 2 29.80 -20.95 -78.86
C LYS A 2 28.74 -20.40 -77.89
N LEU A 3 28.92 -19.32 -77.10
CA LEU A 3 29.69 -18.03 -77.17
C LEU A 3 30.32 -17.71 -75.76
N TRP A 4 31.47 -17.01 -75.61
CA TRP A 4 31.67 -15.53 -75.56
C TRP A 4 30.75 -14.80 -74.55
N CYS A 5 31.16 -13.86 -73.68
CA CYS A 5 32.46 -13.19 -73.41
C CYS A 5 32.43 -12.66 -71.92
N LEU A 6 33.29 -11.79 -71.36
CA LEU A 6 34.34 -10.89 -71.88
C LEU A 6 35.58 -10.81 -70.93
N GLN A 7 35.81 -9.70 -70.19
CA GLN A 7 37.02 -9.40 -69.39
C GLN A 7 36.73 -8.46 -68.19
N GLY A 8 37.66 -8.39 -67.22
CA GLY A 8 37.66 -7.35 -66.18
C GLY A 8 38.72 -7.54 -65.06
N VAL A 9 40.02 -7.45 -65.38
CA VAL A 9 41.08 -7.45 -64.35
C VAL A 9 41.22 -6.05 -63.74
N ALA A 10 41.05 -5.94 -62.43
CA ALA A 10 41.36 -4.72 -61.66
C ALA A 10 42.37 -5.05 -60.55
N TYR A 11 43.39 -4.20 -60.41
CA TYR A 11 44.48 -4.38 -59.45
C TYR A 11 43.98 -4.33 -58.00
N ALA A 12 44.20 -5.40 -57.25
CA ALA A 12 44.01 -5.43 -55.81
C ALA A 12 45.17 -4.68 -55.10
N ALA A 13 45.05 -3.36 -55.00
CA ALA A 13 45.86 -2.56 -54.09
C ALA A 13 45.39 -2.82 -52.64
N SER A 14 46.03 -3.79 -51.97
CA SER A 14 45.74 -4.18 -50.60
C SER A 14 46.12 -3.08 -49.61
N THR A 15 45.22 -2.12 -49.42
CA THR A 15 45.26 -1.20 -48.28
C THR A 15 44.98 -1.98 -46.99
N LEU A 16 46.07 -2.44 -46.36
CA LEU A 16 46.07 -2.89 -44.98
C LEU A 16 45.67 -1.73 -44.07
N LEU A 17 44.36 -1.57 -43.87
CA LEU A 17 43.81 -0.86 -42.72
C LEU A 17 44.19 -1.66 -41.47
N PHE A 18 45.38 -1.39 -40.94
CA PHE A 18 45.71 -1.75 -39.58
C PHE A 18 44.74 -1.01 -38.66
N SER A 19 43.74 -1.73 -38.17
CA SER A 19 42.96 -1.30 -37.00
C SER A 19 43.92 -1.17 -35.83
N ILE A 20 44.43 0.04 -35.62
CA ILE A 20 45.27 0.36 -34.46
C ILE A 20 44.40 0.09 -33.23
N PRO A 21 44.77 -0.85 -32.33
CA PRO A 21 44.02 -1.04 -31.10
C PRO A 21 44.08 0.27 -30.30
N ALA A 22 42.92 0.72 -29.81
CA ALA A 22 42.82 1.98 -29.07
C ALA A 22 43.60 1.89 -27.75
N ALA A 23 44.84 2.36 -27.76
CA ALA A 23 45.76 2.32 -26.63
C ALA A 23 45.54 3.53 -25.69
N ALA A 24 44.38 3.55 -25.03
CA ALA A 24 44.08 4.39 -23.86
C ALA A 24 42.89 3.75 -23.12
N GLN A 25 42.90 3.79 -21.78
CA GLN A 25 41.82 3.22 -20.96
C GLN A 25 41.66 3.98 -19.65
N ILE A 26 42.72 4.07 -18.84
CA ILE A 26 42.77 4.99 -17.70
C ILE A 26 43.89 6.00 -17.97
N VAL A 27 43.50 7.27 -18.13
CA VAL A 27 44.40 8.37 -18.51
C VAL A 27 44.33 9.44 -17.42
N PRO A 28 45.42 9.70 -16.67
CA PRO A 28 45.43 10.76 -15.67
C PRO A 28 45.29 12.14 -16.33
N ASP A 29 44.76 13.11 -15.59
CA ASP A 29 44.85 14.52 -15.97
C ASP A 29 45.91 15.27 -15.14
N ALA A 30 46.05 16.58 -15.39
CA ALA A 30 47.02 17.46 -14.73
C ALA A 30 46.34 18.48 -13.80
N THR A 31 45.19 18.14 -13.19
CA THR A 31 44.32 19.08 -12.44
C THR A 31 44.47 18.99 -10.91
N LEU A 32 45.46 18.25 -10.42
CA LEU A 32 45.77 18.09 -9.00
C LEU A 32 47.16 18.66 -8.64
N PRO A 33 47.38 19.10 -7.39
CA PRO A 33 48.72 19.49 -6.90
C PRO A 33 49.78 18.38 -7.06
N VAL A 34 49.39 17.14 -6.78
CA VAL A 34 50.11 15.90 -7.11
C VAL A 34 49.16 15.05 -7.95
N ASN A 35 49.49 14.83 -9.22
CA ASN A 35 48.62 14.15 -10.17
C ASN A 35 48.61 12.62 -9.97
N SER A 36 47.55 11.98 -10.46
CA SER A 36 47.50 10.52 -10.58
C SER A 36 48.60 10.02 -11.53
N ILE A 37 49.21 8.90 -11.19
CA ILE A 37 50.18 8.19 -12.04
C ILE A 37 49.57 6.84 -12.39
N VAL A 38 49.55 6.48 -13.67
CA VAL A 38 49.02 5.18 -14.13
C VAL A 38 50.16 4.40 -14.78
N THR A 39 50.55 3.28 -14.16
CA THR A 39 51.64 2.41 -14.63
C THR A 39 51.08 1.06 -15.06
N PRO A 40 51.12 0.73 -16.37
CA PRO A 40 50.72 -0.58 -16.86
C PRO A 40 51.67 -1.70 -16.42
N ASN A 41 51.11 -2.81 -15.97
CA ASN A 41 51.80 -4.04 -15.58
C ASN A 41 50.99 -5.25 -16.11
N GLY A 42 51.25 -5.63 -17.35
CA GLY A 42 50.40 -6.59 -18.08
C GLY A 42 48.98 -6.03 -18.24
N ASN A 43 47.96 -6.80 -17.82
CA ASN A 43 46.56 -6.37 -17.83
C ASN A 43 46.17 -5.51 -16.60
N SER A 44 47.07 -5.30 -15.63
CA SER A 44 46.81 -4.46 -14.46
C SER A 44 47.35 -3.04 -14.69
N LEU A 45 46.51 -2.03 -14.44
CA LEU A 45 46.86 -0.62 -14.43
C LEU A 45 47.02 -0.21 -12.96
N THR A 46 48.26 -0.08 -12.50
CA THR A 46 48.55 0.38 -11.14
C THR A 46 48.39 1.90 -11.09
N ILE A 47 47.59 2.38 -10.15
CA ILE A 47 47.26 3.79 -9.93
C ILE A 47 48.00 4.23 -8.66
N ASP A 48 49.05 5.02 -8.87
CA ASP A 48 49.91 5.62 -7.86
C ASP A 48 49.74 7.16 -7.84
N GLY A 49 50.52 7.85 -7.00
CA GLY A 49 50.48 9.30 -6.88
C GLY A 49 49.15 9.78 -6.32
N GLY A 50 48.56 10.79 -6.96
CA GLY A 50 47.38 11.49 -6.44
C GLY A 50 47.72 12.44 -5.29
N SER A 51 46.77 13.31 -4.95
CA SER A 51 46.97 14.33 -3.91
C SER A 51 46.35 13.89 -2.60
N ARG A 52 47.05 14.11 -1.49
CA ARG A 52 46.62 13.63 -0.18
C ARG A 52 46.32 14.78 0.78
N ALA A 53 45.18 14.71 1.46
CA ALA A 53 44.83 15.57 2.57
C ALA A 53 44.33 14.70 3.75
N GLY A 54 45.20 14.47 4.73
CA GLY A 54 44.88 13.63 5.89
C GLY A 54 44.55 12.17 5.49
N GLY A 55 43.36 11.70 5.86
CA GLY A 55 42.84 10.39 5.49
C GLY A 55 42.29 10.29 4.05
N ASN A 56 42.20 11.40 3.33
CA ASN A 56 41.62 11.47 1.99
C ASN A 56 42.72 11.46 0.91
N LEU A 57 42.57 10.60 -0.10
CA LEU A 57 43.41 10.52 -1.30
C LEU A 57 42.56 10.89 -2.53
N PHE A 58 43.03 11.86 -3.32
CA PHE A 58 42.32 12.40 -4.47
C PHE A 58 43.03 11.98 -5.77
N HIS A 59 42.27 11.40 -6.69
CA HIS A 59 42.71 11.05 -8.04
C HIS A 59 41.83 11.75 -9.08
N SER A 60 42.46 12.19 -10.17
CA SER A 60 41.77 12.83 -11.29
C SER A 60 42.25 12.24 -12.61
N PHE A 61 41.30 11.98 -13.50
CA PHE A 61 41.53 11.30 -14.77
C PHE A 61 40.83 12.05 -15.90
N LYS A 62 41.47 12.14 -17.05
CA LYS A 62 40.79 12.54 -18.28
C LYS A 62 39.84 11.44 -18.76
N GLU A 63 40.25 10.17 -18.62
CA GLU A 63 39.49 8.99 -19.03
C GLU A 63 39.65 7.87 -18.00
N PHE A 64 38.56 7.14 -17.72
CA PHE A 64 38.59 5.98 -16.82
C PHE A 64 37.66 4.89 -17.36
N SER A 65 38.22 3.98 -18.14
CA SER A 65 37.59 2.79 -18.69
C SER A 65 38.51 1.58 -18.49
N LEU A 66 37.93 0.40 -18.33
CA LEU A 66 38.62 -0.85 -18.04
C LEU A 66 38.00 -1.98 -18.87
N PRO A 67 38.77 -2.78 -19.61
CA PRO A 67 38.26 -3.81 -20.49
C PRO A 67 38.05 -5.13 -19.74
N THR A 68 37.44 -6.10 -20.44
CA THR A 68 37.37 -7.50 -20.01
C THR A 68 38.75 -8.03 -19.60
N GLY A 69 38.88 -8.50 -18.36
CA GLY A 69 40.12 -9.07 -17.83
C GLY A 69 41.22 -8.05 -17.50
N GLY A 70 40.91 -6.75 -17.55
CA GLY A 70 41.77 -5.70 -17.01
C GLY A 70 41.60 -5.53 -15.50
N GLU A 71 42.62 -4.99 -14.83
CA GLU A 71 42.54 -4.52 -13.43
C GLU A 71 42.88 -3.02 -13.33
N ALA A 72 42.11 -2.26 -12.55
CA ALA A 72 42.46 -0.92 -12.07
C ALA A 72 42.83 -1.03 -10.59
N PHE A 73 44.12 -0.94 -10.27
CA PHE A 73 44.62 -1.13 -8.91
C PHE A 73 45.03 0.20 -8.27
N PHE A 74 44.21 0.72 -7.37
CA PHE A 74 44.58 1.84 -6.49
C PHE A 74 45.59 1.37 -5.44
N ASN A 75 46.86 1.75 -5.62
CA ASN A 75 47.96 1.37 -4.74
C ASN A 75 48.08 2.31 -3.53
N ASN A 76 46.96 2.54 -2.84
CA ASN A 76 46.93 3.41 -1.66
C ASN A 76 47.67 2.79 -0.47
N THR A 77 48.14 3.62 0.45
CA THR A 77 48.63 3.17 1.76
C THR A 77 47.45 2.81 2.68
N VAL A 78 47.70 1.95 3.67
CA VAL A 78 46.65 1.34 4.53
C VAL A 78 45.97 2.34 5.49
N ASP A 79 46.56 3.52 5.66
CA ASP A 79 46.07 4.63 6.47
C ASP A 79 45.15 5.60 5.68
N VAL A 80 44.97 5.38 4.37
CA VAL A 80 43.95 6.07 3.57
C VAL A 80 42.56 5.54 3.93
N GLN A 81 41.64 6.45 4.25
CA GLN A 81 40.26 6.16 4.62
C GLN A 81 39.30 6.32 3.43
N ASN A 82 39.52 7.33 2.58
CA ASN A 82 38.69 7.60 1.40
C ASN A 82 39.57 7.87 0.18
N ILE A 83 39.20 7.26 -0.94
CA ILE A 83 39.79 7.51 -2.26
C ILE A 83 38.71 8.19 -3.11
N PHE A 84 38.93 9.44 -3.48
CA PHE A 84 38.01 10.24 -4.30
C PHE A 84 38.55 10.32 -5.72
N SER A 85 37.90 9.63 -6.66
CA SER A 85 38.27 9.60 -8.08
C SER A 85 37.25 10.37 -8.92
N ARG A 86 37.72 11.28 -9.79
CA ARG A 86 36.88 12.00 -10.76
C ARG A 86 37.37 11.81 -12.20
N VAL A 87 36.43 11.81 -13.15
CA VAL A 87 36.70 11.86 -14.60
C VAL A 87 36.34 13.26 -15.12
N THR A 88 37.32 13.97 -15.68
CA THR A 88 37.20 15.36 -16.17
C THR A 88 37.03 15.49 -17.68
N GLY A 89 37.29 14.42 -18.44
CA GLY A 89 37.01 14.37 -19.88
C GLY A 89 35.52 14.19 -20.19
N SER A 90 35.19 14.10 -21.49
CA SER A 90 33.82 13.96 -22.00
C SER A 90 33.36 12.51 -22.22
N ASN A 91 34.22 11.52 -21.91
CA ASN A 91 33.99 10.12 -22.29
C ASN A 91 33.31 9.33 -21.16
N ILE A 92 32.38 8.44 -21.55
CA ILE A 92 31.71 7.49 -20.65
C ILE A 92 32.73 6.49 -20.10
N SER A 93 32.61 6.16 -18.81
CA SER A 93 33.42 5.11 -18.17
C SER A 93 32.87 3.72 -18.49
N HIS A 94 33.51 2.98 -19.38
CA HIS A 94 33.19 1.57 -19.64
C HIS A 94 34.07 0.69 -18.76
N ILE A 95 33.48 -0.01 -17.78
CA ILE A 95 34.19 -0.79 -16.75
C ILE A 95 33.74 -2.25 -16.86
N ASP A 96 34.54 -3.11 -17.48
CA ASP A 96 34.30 -4.56 -17.60
C ASP A 96 35.44 -5.38 -16.96
N GLY A 97 36.10 -4.84 -15.94
CA GLY A 97 37.23 -5.48 -15.26
C GLY A 97 37.18 -5.36 -13.74
N LEU A 98 38.29 -5.67 -13.09
CA LEU A 98 38.43 -5.59 -11.63
C LEU A 98 38.89 -4.19 -11.18
N ILE A 99 38.14 -3.54 -10.29
CA ILE A 99 38.65 -2.39 -9.52
C ILE A 99 39.12 -2.89 -8.15
N ARG A 100 40.38 -2.64 -7.80
CA ARG A 100 40.99 -3.06 -6.52
C ARG A 100 41.58 -1.86 -5.77
N ALA A 101 41.44 -1.85 -4.45
CA ALA A 101 42.08 -0.90 -3.54
C ALA A 101 42.67 -1.61 -2.32
N ASN A 102 43.69 -1.03 -1.69
CA ASN A 102 44.35 -1.58 -0.50
C ASN A 102 43.63 -1.22 0.81
N GLY A 103 43.75 -2.10 1.82
CA GLY A 103 43.34 -1.81 3.19
C GLY A 103 41.81 -1.76 3.35
N ARG A 104 41.31 -0.73 4.03
CA ARG A 104 39.88 -0.51 4.33
C ARG A 104 39.31 0.75 3.69
N ALA A 105 40.00 1.32 2.71
CA ALA A 105 39.59 2.57 2.09
C ALA A 105 38.23 2.44 1.38
N ASN A 106 37.38 3.46 1.55
CA ASN A 106 36.21 3.66 0.71
C ASN A 106 36.67 4.20 -0.65
N LEU A 107 35.99 3.84 -1.74
CA LEU A 107 36.29 4.35 -3.08
C LEU A 107 35.05 5.02 -3.68
N PHE A 108 35.23 6.28 -4.09
CA PHE A 108 34.25 7.06 -4.83
C PHE A 108 34.74 7.23 -6.26
N LEU A 109 33.90 6.95 -7.25
CA LEU A 109 34.19 7.12 -8.67
C LEU A 109 33.11 7.99 -9.32
N LEU A 110 33.46 9.22 -9.69
CA LEU A 110 32.57 10.17 -10.36
C LEU A 110 32.90 10.28 -11.85
N ASN A 111 31.92 10.05 -12.72
CA ASN A 111 31.98 10.44 -14.12
C ASN A 111 30.63 11.07 -14.56
N PRO A 112 30.54 12.40 -14.70
CA PRO A 112 29.31 13.08 -15.07
C PRO A 112 28.72 12.65 -16.42
N ASN A 113 29.54 12.13 -17.34
CA ASN A 113 29.10 11.72 -18.67
C ASN A 113 28.37 10.37 -18.66
N GLY A 114 28.58 9.54 -17.63
CA GLY A 114 27.98 8.21 -17.50
C GLY A 114 28.97 7.12 -17.11
N ILE A 115 28.44 6.02 -16.56
CA ILE A 115 29.20 4.82 -16.19
C ILE A 115 28.47 3.58 -16.73
N VAL A 116 29.19 2.70 -17.43
CA VAL A 116 28.71 1.41 -17.90
C VAL A 116 29.55 0.31 -17.24
N PHE A 117 28.96 -0.43 -16.30
CA PHE A 117 29.54 -1.65 -15.77
C PHE A 117 29.16 -2.83 -16.68
N GLY A 118 30.15 -3.52 -17.23
CA GLY A 118 29.95 -4.70 -18.06
C GLY A 118 29.80 -6.01 -17.26
N PRO A 119 29.47 -7.14 -17.92
CA PRO A 119 29.25 -8.44 -17.29
C PRO A 119 30.40 -8.95 -16.41
N HIS A 120 31.64 -8.52 -16.67
CA HIS A 120 32.86 -8.91 -15.97
C HIS A 120 33.34 -7.88 -14.94
N ALA A 121 32.59 -6.78 -14.72
CA ALA A 121 32.92 -5.76 -13.73
C ALA A 121 32.91 -6.30 -12.30
N ARG A 122 34.04 -6.24 -11.59
CA ARG A 122 34.18 -6.69 -10.19
C ARG A 122 34.82 -5.61 -9.32
N LEU A 123 34.58 -5.71 -8.02
CA LEU A 123 35.20 -4.87 -7.00
C LEU A 123 35.99 -5.75 -6.02
N ASN A 124 37.17 -5.29 -5.63
CA ASN A 124 37.95 -5.82 -4.50
C ASN A 124 38.41 -4.62 -3.64
N ILE A 125 37.47 -4.10 -2.86
CA ILE A 125 37.61 -2.88 -2.07
C ILE A 125 37.26 -3.25 -0.63
N GLY A 126 38.13 -2.92 0.34
CA GLY A 126 37.92 -3.27 1.75
C GLY A 126 36.92 -2.36 2.49
N GLY A 127 36.67 -1.16 1.97
CA GLY A 127 35.64 -0.22 2.41
C GLY A 127 34.39 -0.27 1.54
N SER A 128 33.63 0.82 1.56
CA SER A 128 32.43 1.05 0.75
C SER A 128 32.78 1.52 -0.67
N PHE A 129 31.90 1.29 -1.65
CA PHE A 129 32.03 1.78 -3.03
C PHE A 129 30.85 2.68 -3.41
N ILE A 130 31.14 3.86 -3.95
CA ILE A 130 30.16 4.82 -4.44
C ILE A 130 30.49 5.13 -5.91
N GLY A 131 29.74 4.56 -6.85
CA GLY A 131 29.79 4.91 -8.26
C GLY A 131 28.74 5.97 -8.59
N SER A 132 29.14 7.09 -9.19
CA SER A 132 28.23 8.21 -9.42
C SER A 132 28.46 8.99 -10.70
N THR A 133 27.39 9.61 -11.23
CA THR A 133 27.46 10.61 -12.32
C THR A 133 27.19 12.03 -11.83
N ALA A 134 27.32 12.26 -10.52
CA ALA A 134 27.36 13.59 -9.93
C ALA A 134 28.53 14.41 -10.49
N SER A 135 28.34 15.73 -10.52
CA SER A 135 29.35 16.70 -10.99
C SER A 135 30.44 16.99 -9.94
N SER A 136 30.21 16.66 -8.67
CA SER A 136 31.12 16.95 -7.57
C SER A 136 30.86 16.11 -6.31
N ILE A 137 31.88 16.01 -5.45
CA ILE A 137 31.73 15.66 -4.03
C ILE A 137 31.84 16.94 -3.20
N ASN A 138 30.90 17.15 -2.30
CA ASN A 138 30.84 18.30 -1.40
C ASN A 138 31.38 17.92 -0.01
N PHE A 139 32.06 18.85 0.67
CA PHE A 139 32.66 18.64 1.99
C PHE A 139 32.10 19.64 3.02
N ALA A 140 32.14 19.27 4.31
CA ALA A 140 31.55 20.05 5.40
C ALA A 140 32.16 21.46 5.60
N ASP A 141 33.37 21.69 5.12
CA ASP A 141 34.05 22.99 5.13
C ASP A 141 33.69 23.90 3.94
N GLY A 142 32.75 23.46 3.08
CA GLY A 142 32.31 24.16 1.88
C GLY A 142 33.19 23.93 0.65
N THR A 143 34.28 23.15 0.75
CA THR A 143 35.09 22.79 -0.42
C THR A 143 34.37 21.75 -1.30
N GLN A 144 34.73 21.72 -2.58
CA GLN A 144 34.17 20.78 -3.56
C GLN A 144 35.27 20.13 -4.40
N PHE A 145 35.13 18.84 -4.63
CA PHE A 145 35.93 18.10 -5.60
C PHE A 145 35.12 17.87 -6.87
N SER A 146 35.18 18.82 -7.81
CA SER A 146 34.33 18.86 -9.01
C SER A 146 34.96 18.19 -10.23
N ALA A 147 34.20 17.34 -10.92
CA ALA A 147 34.56 16.75 -12.22
C ALA A 147 34.35 17.73 -13.40
N THR A 148 33.35 18.61 -13.31
CA THR A 148 32.97 19.54 -14.39
C THR A 148 33.71 20.88 -14.34
N ASN A 149 34.16 21.33 -13.17
CA ASN A 149 34.96 22.54 -12.98
C ASN A 149 36.35 22.23 -12.37
N PRO A 150 37.21 21.44 -13.04
CA PRO A 150 38.47 20.96 -12.46
C PRO A 150 39.61 21.98 -12.50
N THR A 151 39.44 23.11 -13.20
CA THR A 151 40.47 24.14 -13.44
C THR A 151 40.60 25.16 -12.31
N VAL A 152 39.59 25.29 -11.45
CA VAL A 152 39.76 25.94 -10.15
C VAL A 152 40.62 25.01 -9.31
N ALA A 153 41.83 25.46 -8.94
CA ALA A 153 42.75 24.66 -8.15
C ALA A 153 42.03 24.12 -6.90
N PRO A 154 41.81 22.80 -6.78
CA PRO A 154 40.90 22.28 -5.78
C PRO A 154 41.49 22.52 -4.39
N LEU A 155 40.74 23.23 -3.54
CA LEU A 155 41.03 23.35 -2.12
C LEU A 155 40.82 21.98 -1.49
N LEU A 156 41.88 21.16 -1.47
CA LEU A 156 41.85 19.81 -0.93
C LEU A 156 41.71 19.85 0.58
N THR A 157 40.83 19.00 1.11
CA THR A 157 40.43 19.04 2.51
C THR A 157 40.60 17.72 3.25
N VAL A 158 40.86 17.84 4.55
CA VAL A 158 40.75 16.76 5.55
C VAL A 158 39.32 16.56 6.05
N SER A 159 38.39 17.44 5.66
CA SER A 159 36.98 17.40 6.06
C SER A 159 36.30 16.11 5.60
N VAL A 160 35.23 15.75 6.31
CA VAL A 160 34.32 14.67 5.90
C VAL A 160 33.52 15.09 4.66
N PRO A 161 33.26 14.16 3.72
CA PRO A 161 32.35 14.40 2.61
C PRO A 161 30.91 14.42 3.13
N ILE A 162 30.11 15.38 2.67
CA ILE A 162 28.71 15.57 3.09
C ILE A 162 27.70 15.24 1.99
N GLY A 163 28.14 14.99 0.76
CA GLY A 163 27.24 14.56 -0.31
C GLY A 163 27.81 14.65 -1.73
N LEU A 164 26.95 14.31 -2.68
CA LEU A 164 27.14 14.38 -4.12
C LEU A 164 26.40 15.61 -4.68
N GLY A 165 27.08 16.49 -5.40
CA GLY A 165 26.47 17.62 -6.10
C GLY A 165 26.18 17.29 -7.56
N PHE A 166 24.90 17.25 -7.93
CA PHE A 166 24.41 16.99 -9.29
C PHE A 166 24.12 18.30 -10.03
N GLY A 167 24.79 18.51 -11.18
CA GLY A 167 24.35 19.48 -12.18
C GLY A 167 23.09 19.01 -12.92
N SER A 168 22.59 19.81 -13.86
CA SER A 168 21.28 19.60 -14.50
C SER A 168 21.16 18.44 -15.51
N HIS A 169 22.29 17.83 -15.89
CA HIS A 169 22.34 16.77 -16.92
C HIS A 169 23.32 15.63 -16.55
N PRO A 170 23.07 14.89 -15.45
CA PRO A 170 23.91 13.76 -15.08
C PRO A 170 23.70 12.60 -16.07
N GLY A 171 24.81 12.03 -16.52
CA GLY A 171 24.82 10.86 -17.40
C GLY A 171 24.21 9.61 -16.74
N PRO A 172 23.86 8.59 -17.54
CA PRO A 172 23.27 7.36 -17.02
C PRO A 172 24.29 6.46 -16.33
N ILE A 173 23.83 5.63 -15.39
CA ILE A 173 24.55 4.43 -14.93
C ILE A 173 23.85 3.21 -15.51
N THR A 174 24.57 2.40 -16.28
CA THR A 174 24.09 1.07 -16.72
C THR A 174 25.00 0.00 -16.15
N ALA A 175 24.43 -1.06 -15.57
CA ALA A 175 25.19 -2.22 -15.12
C ALA A 175 24.63 -3.49 -15.75
N GLN A 176 25.51 -4.33 -16.29
CA GLN A 176 25.18 -5.50 -17.08
C GLN A 176 25.71 -6.77 -16.40
N GLY A 177 24.94 -7.85 -16.44
CA GLY A 177 25.31 -9.14 -15.87
C GLY A 177 24.48 -10.29 -16.47
N THR A 178 24.65 -11.48 -15.91
CA THR A 178 24.02 -12.72 -16.40
C THR A 178 22.60 -12.96 -15.87
N GLY A 179 22.18 -12.23 -14.83
CA GLY A 179 20.92 -12.43 -14.11
C GLY A 179 21.01 -13.50 -13.01
N HIS A 180 20.23 -13.35 -11.94
CA HIS A 180 20.34 -14.17 -10.74
C HIS A 180 19.88 -15.63 -10.92
N ASN A 181 20.46 -16.56 -10.16
CA ASN A 181 20.07 -17.97 -10.11
C ASN A 181 19.33 -18.28 -8.79
N LEU A 182 18.49 -17.34 -8.32
CA LEU A 182 17.55 -17.59 -7.23
C LEU A 182 16.56 -18.69 -7.63
N THR A 183 16.28 -19.58 -6.70
CA THR A 183 15.28 -20.65 -6.81
C THR A 183 14.52 -20.80 -5.50
N THR A 184 13.31 -21.35 -5.58
CA THR A 184 12.52 -21.81 -4.42
C THR A 184 11.68 -23.01 -4.84
N THR A 185 11.46 -23.96 -3.93
CA THR A 185 10.58 -25.11 -4.21
C THR A 185 9.11 -24.72 -4.10
N HIS A 186 8.78 -23.77 -3.23
CA HIS A 186 7.42 -23.28 -2.95
C HIS A 186 7.50 -21.80 -2.61
N ALA A 187 6.99 -20.92 -3.49
CA ALA A 187 7.22 -19.47 -3.42
C ALA A 187 6.73 -18.80 -2.12
N GLU A 188 5.78 -19.43 -1.44
CA GLU A 188 5.18 -18.97 -0.18
C GLU A 188 5.69 -19.73 1.05
N GLN A 189 6.34 -20.90 0.89
CA GLN A 189 6.69 -21.81 2.00
C GLN A 189 8.18 -22.12 2.15
N THR A 190 9.01 -21.93 1.14
CA THR A 190 10.46 -22.13 1.24
C THR A 190 11.24 -20.86 0.87
N PRO A 191 12.29 -20.52 1.64
CA PRO A 191 13.08 -19.31 1.41
C PRO A 191 13.74 -19.34 0.04
N TYR A 192 14.13 -18.18 -0.46
CA TYR A 192 14.94 -18.09 -1.67
C TYR A 192 16.35 -18.65 -1.42
N VAL A 193 16.84 -19.42 -2.38
CA VAL A 193 18.17 -20.04 -2.34
C VAL A 193 18.92 -19.71 -3.64
N VAL A 194 20.17 -19.30 -3.49
CA VAL A 194 21.12 -19.09 -4.60
C VAL A 194 21.79 -20.42 -4.92
N THR A 195 21.68 -20.91 -6.16
CA THR A 195 22.33 -22.18 -6.55
C THR A 195 23.82 -22.02 -6.89
N ASP A 196 24.22 -20.87 -7.43
CA ASP A 196 25.59 -20.56 -7.86
C ASP A 196 25.93 -19.11 -7.50
N SER A 197 27.18 -18.83 -7.16
CA SER A 197 27.64 -17.46 -6.90
C SER A 197 27.67 -16.67 -8.21
N ASN A 198 26.60 -15.94 -8.49
CA ASN A 198 26.58 -15.03 -9.62
C ASN A 198 27.58 -13.89 -9.43
N THR A 199 28.12 -13.47 -10.57
CA THR A 199 29.40 -12.80 -10.62
C THR A 199 29.12 -11.33 -10.97
N GLY A 200 29.39 -10.39 -10.06
CA GLY A 200 28.90 -9.01 -10.14
C GLY A 200 29.65 -8.00 -9.27
N LEU A 201 29.03 -6.86 -8.98
CA LEU A 201 29.60 -5.82 -8.13
C LEU A 201 29.27 -6.15 -6.67
N GLY A 202 30.30 -6.37 -5.85
CA GLY A 202 30.13 -6.71 -4.44
C GLY A 202 31.13 -6.00 -3.55
N VAL A 203 30.70 -5.63 -2.34
CA VAL A 203 31.56 -5.05 -1.30
C VAL A 203 31.72 -6.02 -0.12
N GLN A 204 32.69 -5.75 0.75
CA GLN A 204 32.88 -6.55 1.97
C GLN A 204 31.64 -6.46 2.90
N PRO A 205 31.44 -7.43 3.80
CA PRO A 205 30.32 -7.38 4.74
C PRO A 205 30.29 -6.10 5.60
N GLY A 206 29.09 -5.58 5.86
CA GLY A 206 28.91 -4.33 6.62
C GLY A 206 29.41 -3.05 5.92
N ARG A 207 29.49 -3.06 4.58
CA ARG A 207 29.85 -1.91 3.74
C ARG A 207 28.70 -1.47 2.84
N THR A 208 28.82 -0.26 2.31
CA THR A 208 27.87 0.29 1.34
C THR A 208 28.33 0.08 -0.10
N LEU A 209 27.39 -0.32 -0.96
CA LEU A 209 27.50 -0.31 -2.42
C LEU A 209 26.45 0.65 -2.96
N ALA A 210 26.88 1.83 -3.42
CA ALA A 210 26.00 2.86 -3.94
C ALA A 210 26.19 3.09 -5.45
N LEU A 211 25.09 3.17 -6.19
CA LEU A 211 25.04 3.58 -7.60
C LEU A 211 24.06 4.76 -7.72
N VAL A 212 24.60 5.97 -7.92
CA VAL A 212 23.81 7.22 -7.87
C VAL A 212 24.09 8.08 -9.09
N GLY A 213 23.16 8.16 -10.04
CA GLY A 213 23.38 8.87 -11.30
C GLY A 213 22.14 9.54 -11.86
N GLY A 214 22.14 9.80 -13.17
CA GLY A 214 20.93 10.12 -13.95
C GLY A 214 20.00 8.90 -14.01
N ASN A 215 19.62 8.43 -15.20
CA ASN A 215 18.93 7.14 -15.31
C ASN A 215 19.83 6.01 -14.77
N VAL A 216 19.29 5.12 -13.93
CA VAL A 216 20.02 3.95 -13.39
C VAL A 216 19.38 2.67 -13.89
N THR A 217 20.11 1.87 -14.66
CA THR A 217 19.59 0.63 -15.26
C THR A 217 20.45 -0.58 -14.93
N LEU A 218 19.85 -1.59 -14.31
CA LEU A 218 20.44 -2.89 -14.03
C LEU A 218 19.86 -3.94 -14.99
N ASN A 219 20.73 -4.56 -15.79
CA ASN A 219 20.43 -5.54 -16.84
C ASN A 219 21.07 -6.88 -16.48
N GLY A 220 20.35 -7.74 -15.75
CA GLY A 220 20.90 -8.98 -15.18
C GLY A 220 22.03 -8.75 -14.16
N MET A 221 22.18 -7.53 -13.64
CA MET A 221 23.24 -7.19 -12.71
C MET A 221 22.96 -7.82 -11.34
N THR A 222 23.97 -8.42 -10.71
CA THR A 222 23.94 -8.77 -9.29
C THR A 222 24.78 -7.77 -8.50
N LEU A 223 24.16 -7.10 -7.53
CA LEU A 223 24.79 -6.20 -6.57
C LEU A 223 24.74 -6.88 -5.19
N THR A 224 25.85 -6.87 -4.45
CA THR A 224 25.94 -7.61 -3.17
C THR A 224 26.65 -6.82 -2.07
N ALA A 225 26.00 -6.64 -0.92
CA ALA A 225 26.57 -6.00 0.26
C ALA A 225 26.14 -6.77 1.54
N PRO A 226 26.80 -7.89 1.87
CA PRO A 226 26.30 -8.84 2.88
C PRO A 226 26.21 -8.21 4.27
N GLY A 227 25.00 -8.08 4.82
CA GLY A 227 24.79 -7.38 6.09
C GLY A 227 25.25 -5.92 6.11
N GLY A 228 25.39 -5.29 4.93
CA GLY A 228 25.73 -3.89 4.75
C GLY A 228 24.58 -3.12 4.10
N ARG A 229 24.87 -2.32 3.08
CA ARG A 229 23.87 -1.43 2.49
C ARG A 229 23.99 -1.34 0.97
N ILE A 230 22.84 -1.37 0.28
CA ILE A 230 22.75 -1.03 -1.15
C ILE A 230 21.92 0.25 -1.30
N GLU A 231 22.46 1.22 -2.03
CA GLU A 231 21.85 2.53 -2.28
C GLU A 231 21.76 2.76 -3.79
N LEU A 232 20.54 2.84 -4.33
CA LEU A 232 20.30 3.06 -5.76
C LEU A 232 19.52 4.37 -5.95
N GLY A 233 20.16 5.37 -6.53
CA GLY A 233 19.56 6.71 -6.70
C GLY A 233 19.58 7.19 -8.14
N SER A 234 18.42 7.57 -8.65
CA SER A 234 18.26 8.14 -9.99
C SER A 234 17.80 9.59 -9.88
N VAL A 235 18.75 10.52 -9.99
CA VAL A 235 18.63 11.95 -9.66
C VAL A 235 18.84 12.80 -10.90
N ALA A 236 18.02 13.83 -11.09
CA ALA A 236 18.15 14.76 -12.20
C ALA A 236 19.08 15.93 -11.86
N GLU A 237 18.92 16.50 -10.66
CA GLU A 237 19.68 17.66 -10.17
C GLU A 237 19.54 17.83 -8.64
N GLY A 238 20.45 18.60 -8.04
CA GLY A 238 20.44 18.94 -6.61
C GLY A 238 21.59 18.27 -5.84
N ILE A 239 21.37 17.96 -4.56
CA ILE A 239 22.36 17.39 -3.66
C ILE A 239 21.83 16.09 -3.05
N VAL A 240 22.62 15.02 -3.15
CA VAL A 240 22.39 13.77 -2.38
C VAL A 240 23.33 13.79 -1.18
N GLY A 241 22.79 13.93 0.03
CA GLY A 241 23.54 14.01 1.27
C GLY A 241 24.13 12.67 1.70
N PHE A 242 25.21 12.73 2.47
CA PHE A 242 25.84 11.58 3.13
C PHE A 242 25.62 11.65 4.64
N ASN A 243 24.89 10.68 5.17
CA ASN A 243 24.72 10.45 6.60
C ASN A 243 25.51 9.17 6.98
N PRO A 244 26.84 9.26 7.25
CA PRO A 244 27.64 8.09 7.58
C PRO A 244 27.29 7.53 8.96
N ILE A 245 27.02 6.22 9.03
CA ILE A 245 26.73 5.51 10.28
C ILE A 245 27.74 4.39 10.44
N SER A 246 28.66 4.53 11.41
CA SER A 246 29.75 3.60 11.71
C SER A 246 30.69 3.32 10.53
N GLN A 247 30.29 2.47 9.59
CA GLN A 247 31.06 1.98 8.45
C GLN A 247 30.29 2.02 7.13
N GLU A 248 29.04 2.49 7.18
CA GLU A 248 28.10 2.60 6.06
C GLU A 248 27.80 4.07 5.73
N PHE A 249 27.39 4.32 4.49
CA PHE A 249 26.86 5.60 4.03
C PHE A 249 25.35 5.46 3.81
N VAL A 250 24.54 6.12 4.62
CA VAL A 250 23.12 6.32 4.34
C VAL A 250 22.98 7.53 3.43
N LEU A 251 22.26 7.40 2.32
CA LEU A 251 22.05 8.52 1.40
C LEU A 251 20.77 9.28 1.74
N ASP A 252 20.88 10.61 1.76
CA ASP A 252 19.75 11.52 1.92
C ASP A 252 19.42 12.18 0.58
N TYR A 253 18.16 12.08 0.17
CA TYR A 253 17.66 12.63 -1.09
C TYR A 253 16.80 13.88 -0.90
N ALA A 254 16.67 14.40 0.33
CA ALA A 254 15.89 15.61 0.61
C ALA A 254 16.44 16.89 -0.08
N GLY A 255 17.73 16.89 -0.47
CA GLY A 255 18.36 17.96 -1.24
C GLY A 255 18.28 17.80 -2.76
N ALA A 256 17.65 16.75 -3.29
CA ALA A 256 17.46 16.55 -4.73
C ALA A 256 16.15 17.21 -5.19
N ASN A 257 16.22 17.97 -6.29
CA ASN A 257 15.05 18.74 -6.77
C ASN A 257 14.14 17.93 -7.69
N ASP A 258 14.73 17.05 -8.52
CA ASP A 258 14.05 16.22 -9.51
C ASP A 258 14.78 14.87 -9.64
N PHE A 259 14.06 13.86 -10.13
CA PHE A 259 14.52 12.47 -10.23
C PHE A 259 14.48 11.95 -11.67
N ARG A 260 15.15 10.83 -11.90
CA ARG A 260 15.25 10.13 -13.18
C ARG A 260 14.79 8.67 -13.02
N ASP A 261 14.81 7.89 -14.09
CA ASP A 261 14.21 6.56 -14.07
C ASP A 261 15.20 5.48 -13.63
N LEU A 262 14.72 4.62 -12.73
CA LEU A 262 15.47 3.51 -12.14
C LEU A 262 14.83 2.19 -12.55
N ARG A 263 15.60 1.33 -13.20
CA ARG A 263 15.07 0.09 -13.80
C ARG A 263 15.95 -1.12 -13.47
N LEU A 264 15.32 -2.15 -12.93
CA LEU A 264 15.89 -3.50 -12.77
C LEU A 264 15.19 -4.43 -13.77
N GLN A 265 15.95 -5.13 -14.60
CA GLN A 265 15.42 -6.09 -15.58
C GLN A 265 16.38 -7.26 -15.80
N GLN A 266 15.95 -8.24 -16.59
CA GLN A 266 16.70 -9.47 -16.93
C GLN A 266 17.20 -10.27 -15.70
N ARG A 267 16.37 -10.45 -14.66
CA ARG A 267 16.73 -11.08 -13.37
C ARG A 267 17.82 -10.33 -12.58
N SER A 268 17.77 -9.00 -12.54
CA SER A 268 18.70 -8.23 -11.70
C SER A 268 18.44 -8.50 -10.21
N LEU A 269 19.49 -8.44 -9.39
CA LEU A 269 19.44 -8.70 -7.95
C LEU A 269 20.21 -7.61 -7.19
N ALA A 270 19.57 -7.06 -6.16
CA ALA A 270 20.28 -6.39 -5.07
C ALA A 270 20.15 -7.25 -3.81
N ASP A 271 21.28 -7.72 -3.29
CA ASP A 271 21.34 -8.67 -2.17
C ASP A 271 22.13 -8.09 -0.98
N VAL A 272 21.45 -7.98 0.16
CA VAL A 272 22.05 -7.56 1.45
C VAL A 272 22.01 -8.67 2.52
N SER A 273 21.71 -9.91 2.11
CA SER A 273 21.55 -11.06 3.00
C SER A 273 22.79 -11.34 3.85
N GLY A 274 22.58 -11.84 5.08
CA GLY A 274 23.68 -12.07 6.02
C GLY A 274 23.25 -12.66 7.36
N VAL A 275 24.21 -12.84 8.26
CA VAL A 275 23.94 -13.21 9.67
C VAL A 275 23.18 -12.08 10.39
N THR A 276 23.43 -10.84 9.99
CA THR A 276 22.49 -9.73 10.17
C THR A 276 22.22 -9.26 8.76
N ALA A 277 20.96 -9.21 8.34
CA ALA A 277 20.65 -8.71 6.99
C ALA A 277 20.79 -7.18 6.94
N GLY A 278 21.30 -6.69 5.82
CA GLY A 278 21.55 -5.28 5.60
C GLY A 278 20.31 -4.49 5.17
N SER A 279 20.52 -3.25 4.74
CA SER A 279 19.45 -2.35 4.27
C SER A 279 19.53 -2.07 2.77
N ILE A 280 18.38 -1.98 2.10
CA ILE A 280 18.30 -1.52 0.70
C ILE A 280 17.50 -0.23 0.66
N GLN A 281 18.01 0.78 -0.04
CA GLN A 281 17.31 2.03 -0.30
C GLN A 281 17.34 2.36 -1.79
N VAL A 282 16.18 2.71 -2.34
CA VAL A 282 15.97 3.00 -3.76
C VAL A 282 15.19 4.30 -3.90
N GLN A 283 15.72 5.24 -4.70
CA GLN A 283 15.11 6.53 -4.99
C GLN A 283 15.11 6.81 -6.49
N GLY A 284 13.97 7.22 -7.06
CA GLY A 284 13.86 7.65 -8.46
C GLY A 284 12.55 8.37 -8.77
N ARG A 285 12.30 8.63 -10.05
CA ARG A 285 11.04 9.16 -10.57
C ARG A 285 10.06 8.02 -10.83
N GLN A 286 10.47 7.10 -11.69
CA GLN A 286 9.83 5.79 -11.87
C GLN A 286 10.82 4.70 -11.43
N VAL A 287 10.36 3.75 -10.62
CA VAL A 287 11.15 2.59 -10.15
C VAL A 287 10.51 1.32 -10.69
N ILE A 288 11.19 0.63 -11.61
CA ILE A 288 10.62 -0.46 -12.40
C ILE A 288 11.40 -1.76 -12.15
N LEU A 289 10.72 -2.81 -11.67
CA LEU A 289 11.29 -4.16 -11.45
C LEU A 289 10.63 -5.16 -12.42
N ASN A 290 11.37 -5.54 -13.46
CA ASN A 290 10.92 -6.45 -14.52
C ASN A 290 11.71 -7.78 -14.57
N ASP A 291 11.18 -8.75 -15.32
CA ASP A 291 11.83 -10.04 -15.64
C ASP A 291 12.31 -10.84 -14.42
N ALA A 292 11.46 -10.90 -13.39
CA ALA A 292 11.73 -11.51 -12.09
C ALA A 292 12.90 -10.88 -11.31
N SER A 293 13.19 -9.58 -11.47
CA SER A 293 14.26 -8.90 -10.72
C SER A 293 13.85 -8.60 -9.26
N VAL A 294 14.80 -8.74 -8.32
CA VAL A 294 14.51 -8.76 -6.87
C VAL A 294 15.40 -7.79 -6.09
N LEU A 295 14.80 -7.07 -5.12
CA LEU A 295 15.52 -6.50 -3.98
C LEU A 295 15.37 -7.45 -2.79
N TRP A 296 16.47 -8.00 -2.28
CA TRP A 296 16.46 -9.14 -1.37
C TRP A 296 17.27 -8.90 -0.09
N SER A 297 16.63 -9.17 1.04
CA SER A 297 17.22 -9.12 2.37
C SER A 297 16.86 -10.42 3.11
N GLN A 298 17.84 -11.32 3.33
CA GLN A 298 17.63 -12.56 4.08
C GLN A 298 18.43 -12.56 5.39
N ASN A 299 17.73 -12.48 6.53
CA ASN A 299 18.29 -12.44 7.88
C ASN A 299 18.47 -13.85 8.47
N ARG A 300 19.72 -14.24 8.73
CA ARG A 300 20.09 -15.60 9.17
C ARG A 300 20.54 -15.70 10.63
N GLY A 301 20.55 -14.61 11.40
CA GLY A 301 21.02 -14.59 12.79
C GLY A 301 20.02 -13.98 13.78
N SER A 302 20.53 -13.53 14.92
CA SER A 302 19.73 -13.15 16.10
C SER A 302 19.45 -11.65 16.25
N LEU A 303 20.05 -10.80 15.42
CA LEU A 303 19.84 -9.36 15.42
C LEU A 303 18.75 -8.96 14.40
N PRO A 304 18.05 -7.83 14.60
CA PRO A 304 17.12 -7.28 13.61
C PRO A 304 17.76 -7.13 12.22
N GLY A 305 17.02 -7.51 11.17
CA GLY A 305 17.41 -7.26 9.79
C GLY A 305 17.12 -5.82 9.35
N GLY A 306 17.95 -5.29 8.46
CA GLY A 306 17.72 -3.98 7.84
C GLY A 306 16.55 -3.96 6.86
N SER A 307 15.96 -2.77 6.72
CA SER A 307 14.73 -2.55 5.93
C SER A 307 14.99 -2.42 4.42
N ILE A 308 13.94 -2.65 3.63
CA ILE A 308 13.90 -2.31 2.20
C ILE A 308 13.01 -1.07 2.02
N ASN A 309 13.59 0.03 1.57
CA ASN A 309 12.91 1.31 1.38
C ASN A 309 12.91 1.69 -0.11
N VAL A 310 11.73 1.82 -0.71
CA VAL A 310 11.57 2.26 -2.10
C VAL A 310 10.77 3.55 -2.15
N ARG A 311 11.34 4.58 -2.75
CA ARG A 311 10.71 5.88 -2.95
C ARG A 311 10.73 6.24 -4.43
N ALA A 312 9.57 6.55 -4.99
CA ALA A 312 9.41 7.01 -6.36
C ALA A 312 8.60 8.31 -6.40
N ALA A 313 8.96 9.26 -7.25
CA ALA A 313 8.19 10.49 -7.42
C ALA A 313 6.84 10.26 -8.13
N GLU A 314 6.78 9.29 -9.06
CA GLU A 314 5.59 8.98 -9.87
C GLU A 314 5.10 7.53 -9.69
N SER A 315 5.94 6.53 -9.94
CA SER A 315 5.50 5.13 -9.89
C SER A 315 6.54 4.13 -9.41
N VAL A 316 6.04 3.10 -8.72
CA VAL A 316 6.75 1.84 -8.49
C VAL A 316 6.00 0.76 -9.26
N GLU A 317 6.68 0.08 -10.17
CA GLU A 317 6.07 -0.84 -11.13
C GLU A 317 6.75 -2.21 -11.08
N MET A 318 5.98 -3.28 -10.91
CA MET A 318 6.50 -4.64 -10.74
C MET A 318 5.80 -5.64 -11.68
N GLY A 319 6.59 -6.45 -12.39
CA GLY A 319 6.06 -7.52 -13.24
C GLY A 319 7.13 -8.51 -13.67
N GLY A 320 6.74 -9.75 -13.93
CA GLY A 320 7.64 -10.82 -14.35
C GLY A 320 7.71 -11.96 -13.34
N TYR A 321 7.58 -13.17 -13.86
CA TYR A 321 7.62 -14.42 -13.12
C TYR A 321 8.34 -15.47 -13.97
N ILE A 322 9.20 -16.28 -13.34
CA ILE A 322 9.91 -17.38 -14.00
C ILE A 322 9.33 -18.71 -13.48
N PRO A 323 8.50 -19.43 -14.26
CA PRO A 323 7.83 -20.64 -13.78
C PRO A 323 8.76 -21.79 -13.35
N SER A 324 9.97 -21.86 -13.92
CA SER A 324 10.95 -22.92 -13.61
C SER A 324 11.63 -22.73 -12.24
N THR A 325 11.89 -21.49 -11.83
CA THR A 325 12.53 -21.15 -10.54
C THR A 325 11.55 -20.66 -9.48
N ARG A 326 10.31 -20.35 -9.91
CA ARG A 326 9.20 -19.75 -9.15
C ARG A 326 9.47 -18.35 -8.59
N ILE A 327 10.50 -17.66 -9.09
CA ILE A 327 10.84 -16.30 -8.67
C ILE A 327 9.96 -15.27 -9.38
N ARG A 328 9.55 -14.24 -8.64
CA ARG A 328 8.71 -13.11 -9.05
C ARG A 328 9.50 -11.81 -8.90
N SER A 329 9.21 -10.80 -9.73
CA SER A 329 9.79 -9.47 -9.54
C SER A 329 9.27 -8.87 -8.24
N GLY A 330 10.13 -8.26 -7.42
CA GLY A 330 9.63 -7.70 -6.18
C GLY A 330 10.63 -7.33 -5.10
N LEU A 331 10.03 -6.96 -3.96
CA LEU A 331 10.71 -6.62 -2.71
C LEU A 331 10.57 -7.82 -1.77
N VAL A 332 11.68 -8.39 -1.30
CA VAL A 332 11.69 -9.67 -0.57
C VAL A 332 12.53 -9.54 0.69
N SER A 333 11.87 -9.56 1.85
CA SER A 333 12.47 -9.64 3.19
C SER A 333 12.19 -11.03 3.76
N GLU A 334 13.23 -11.78 4.14
CA GLU A 334 13.12 -13.16 4.63
C GLU A 334 13.87 -13.34 5.95
N THR A 335 13.26 -14.02 6.93
CA THR A 335 13.86 -14.28 8.24
C THR A 335 13.99 -15.77 8.52
N LEU A 336 15.23 -16.24 8.61
CA LEU A 336 15.65 -17.62 8.89
C LEU A 336 16.32 -17.75 10.29
N GLY A 337 16.78 -16.64 10.87
CA GLY A 337 17.35 -16.57 12.21
C GLY A 337 16.34 -16.17 13.30
N THR A 338 16.80 -15.97 14.54
CA THR A 338 15.93 -15.57 15.66
C THR A 338 15.70 -14.07 15.78
N GLY A 339 16.42 -13.24 15.01
CA GLY A 339 16.23 -11.80 14.97
C GLY A 339 14.98 -11.40 14.18
N THR A 340 14.50 -10.17 14.37
CA THR A 340 13.30 -9.69 13.67
C THR A 340 13.56 -9.50 12.17
N SER A 341 12.53 -9.64 11.35
CA SER A 341 12.59 -9.30 9.93
C SER A 341 12.76 -7.79 9.74
N GLY A 342 13.38 -7.39 8.64
CA GLY A 342 13.39 -5.99 8.21
C GLY A 342 12.05 -5.60 7.58
N ASP A 343 11.57 -4.40 7.87
CA ASP A 343 10.35 -3.84 7.29
C ASP A 343 10.52 -3.53 5.79
N ILE A 344 9.42 -3.50 5.05
CA ILE A 344 9.39 -3.03 3.65
C ILE A 344 8.50 -1.80 3.55
N THR A 345 9.08 -0.66 3.17
CA THR A 345 8.35 0.60 2.97
C THR A 345 8.39 1.03 1.51
N VAL A 346 7.22 1.35 0.95
CA VAL A 346 7.07 1.92 -0.39
C VAL A 346 6.37 3.27 -0.30
N SER A 347 6.95 4.31 -0.90
CA SER A 347 6.37 5.65 -1.00
C SER A 347 6.34 6.10 -2.46
N THR A 348 5.17 6.46 -2.99
CA THR A 348 4.98 6.80 -4.41
C THR A 348 3.67 7.57 -4.64
N GLN A 349 3.39 8.01 -5.88
CA GLN A 349 2.01 8.34 -6.27
C GLN A 349 1.24 7.07 -6.64
N ARG A 350 1.86 6.19 -7.44
CA ARG A 350 1.24 4.96 -7.97
C ARG A 350 2.12 3.72 -7.70
N LEU A 351 1.59 2.72 -7.01
CA LEU A 351 2.16 1.38 -6.92
C LEU A 351 1.37 0.44 -7.83
N ILE A 352 2.01 -0.17 -8.83
CA ILE A 352 1.35 -0.98 -9.85
C ILE A 352 2.06 -2.34 -9.99
N SER A 353 1.30 -3.43 -9.95
CA SER A 353 1.77 -4.77 -10.32
C SER A 353 0.79 -5.44 -11.29
N ARG A 354 1.29 -5.84 -12.47
CA ARG A 354 0.49 -6.33 -13.61
C ARG A 354 0.91 -7.68 -14.18
N GLY A 355 1.85 -8.39 -13.53
CA GLY A 355 2.53 -9.55 -14.10
C GLY A 355 3.12 -10.50 -13.07
N ALA A 356 2.38 -10.76 -11.99
CA ALA A 356 2.82 -11.49 -10.80
C ALA A 356 4.08 -10.92 -10.13
N GLY A 357 4.17 -9.59 -10.03
CA GLY A 357 5.11 -8.93 -9.13
C GLY A 357 4.61 -8.92 -7.67
N GLY A 358 5.44 -8.51 -6.72
CA GLY A 358 4.97 -8.39 -5.34
C GLY A 358 5.93 -7.85 -4.30
N ILE A 359 5.40 -7.74 -3.09
CA ILE A 359 6.09 -7.34 -1.86
C ILE A 359 5.91 -8.46 -0.85
N PHE A 360 7.00 -9.02 -0.34
CA PHE A 360 6.98 -10.25 0.45
C PHE A 360 7.86 -10.10 1.70
N ASN A 361 7.23 -10.05 2.88
CA ASN A 361 7.91 -10.30 4.16
C ASN A 361 7.60 -11.74 4.58
N ARG A 362 8.62 -12.59 4.77
CA ARG A 362 8.45 -14.03 5.06
C ARG A 362 9.30 -14.46 6.24
N THR A 363 8.66 -15.01 7.27
CA THR A 363 9.30 -15.49 8.48
C THR A 363 9.25 -17.01 8.56
N PHE A 364 10.40 -17.66 8.50
CA PHE A 364 10.55 -19.13 8.54
C PHE A 364 10.99 -19.65 9.93
N SER A 365 11.19 -18.74 10.89
CA SER A 365 11.95 -18.96 12.13
C SER A 365 11.40 -18.11 13.27
N GLN A 366 11.92 -18.24 14.50
CA GLN A 366 11.32 -17.64 15.70
C GLN A 366 11.44 -16.11 15.83
N GLY A 367 12.07 -15.41 14.88
CA GLY A 367 12.00 -13.95 14.81
C GLY A 367 10.59 -13.45 14.48
N THR A 368 10.21 -12.24 14.92
CA THR A 368 8.94 -11.63 14.49
C THR A 368 9.03 -11.17 13.03
N GLY A 369 7.93 -11.31 12.29
CA GLY A 369 7.80 -10.71 10.96
C GLY A 369 7.86 -9.18 11.03
N GLY A 370 8.44 -8.58 9.99
CA GLY A 370 8.50 -7.13 9.81
C GLY A 370 7.29 -6.65 9.02
N ASP A 371 6.96 -5.38 9.19
CA ASP A 371 5.76 -4.79 8.62
C ASP A 371 5.96 -4.42 7.15
N VAL A 372 4.84 -4.31 6.42
CA VAL A 372 4.81 -3.83 5.03
C VAL A 372 3.95 -2.56 4.99
N ILE A 373 4.58 -1.44 4.63
CA ILE A 373 3.96 -0.11 4.64
C ILE A 373 3.96 0.45 3.22
N VAL A 374 2.78 0.75 2.69
CA VAL A 374 2.62 1.35 1.35
C VAL A 374 1.90 2.68 1.49
N ASN A 375 2.59 3.75 1.10
CA ASN A 375 2.06 5.10 0.96
C ASN A 375 2.02 5.46 -0.54
N ALA A 376 0.84 5.43 -1.15
CA ALA A 376 0.66 5.72 -2.57
C ALA A 376 -0.37 6.85 -2.75
N SER A 377 0.05 8.09 -3.00
CA SER A 377 -0.87 9.24 -2.94
C SER A 377 -2.05 9.19 -3.93
N GLU A 378 -2.01 8.32 -4.93
CA GLU A 378 -3.09 8.10 -5.90
C GLU A 378 -3.60 6.65 -5.95
N LEU A 379 -2.72 5.67 -6.18
CA LEU A 379 -3.16 4.34 -6.60
C LEU A 379 -2.28 3.22 -6.04
N VAL A 380 -2.92 2.18 -5.50
CA VAL A 380 -2.35 0.83 -5.39
C VAL A 380 -3.15 -0.08 -6.31
N GLU A 381 -2.51 -0.62 -7.35
CA GLU A 381 -3.10 -1.53 -8.32
C GLU A 381 -2.33 -2.87 -8.31
N PHE A 382 -3.02 -3.96 -7.99
CA PHE A 382 -2.50 -5.31 -8.18
C PHE A 382 -3.50 -6.07 -9.05
N SER A 383 -3.15 -6.26 -10.32
CA SER A 383 -4.03 -6.73 -11.39
C SER A 383 -3.27 -7.66 -12.35
N GLY A 384 -3.96 -8.23 -13.33
CA GLY A 384 -3.38 -9.14 -14.33
C GLY A 384 -3.11 -10.55 -13.79
N PHE A 385 -3.32 -11.55 -14.64
CA PHE A 385 -3.20 -12.96 -14.29
C PHE A 385 -1.89 -13.58 -14.77
N VAL A 386 -1.28 -14.41 -13.93
CA VAL A 386 -0.20 -15.33 -14.34
C VAL A 386 -0.50 -16.73 -13.79
N PRO A 387 -0.50 -17.79 -14.63
CA PRO A 387 -0.73 -19.15 -14.15
C PRO A 387 0.25 -19.55 -13.05
N LYS A 388 -0.29 -19.98 -11.89
CA LYS A 388 0.47 -20.38 -10.68
C LYS A 388 1.24 -19.23 -10.00
N ALA A 389 0.95 -17.96 -10.29
CA ALA A 389 1.57 -16.83 -9.61
C ALA A 389 0.60 -15.63 -9.48
N SER A 390 0.35 -15.23 -8.24
CA SER A 390 -0.45 -14.03 -7.93
C SER A 390 0.41 -12.77 -7.90
N ASN A 391 -0.19 -11.63 -8.22
CA ASN A 391 0.31 -10.32 -7.80
C ASN A 391 0.01 -10.18 -6.30
N THR A 392 1.02 -9.93 -5.46
CA THR A 392 0.81 -10.05 -4.00
C THR A 392 1.58 -9.03 -3.17
N ILE A 393 0.90 -8.44 -2.18
CA ILE A 393 1.55 -7.85 -0.99
C ILE A 393 1.33 -8.83 0.16
N SER A 394 2.38 -9.24 0.86
CA SER A 394 2.24 -10.21 1.95
C SER A 394 3.23 -10.07 3.08
N ALA A 395 2.75 -10.44 4.28
CA ALA A 395 3.54 -10.67 5.48
C ALA A 395 3.17 -12.04 6.07
N TYR A 396 4.07 -13.02 5.98
CA TYR A 396 3.78 -14.42 6.35
C TYR A 396 4.69 -14.95 7.45
N THR A 397 4.15 -15.83 8.30
CA THR A 397 4.94 -16.61 9.27
C THR A 397 4.66 -18.11 9.16
N LEU A 398 5.72 -18.92 9.13
CA LEU A 398 5.69 -20.38 9.23
C LEU A 398 6.15 -20.87 10.62
N SER A 399 6.35 -19.95 11.57
CA SER A 399 6.98 -20.24 12.86
C SER A 399 6.03 -20.05 14.05
N THR A 400 6.58 -20.12 15.26
CA THR A 400 5.87 -19.80 16.51
C THR A 400 5.75 -18.28 16.77
N ALA A 401 6.35 -17.43 15.95
CA ALA A 401 6.39 -15.97 16.12
C ALA A 401 5.38 -15.25 15.22
N LYS A 402 4.91 -14.08 15.67
CA LYS A 402 3.89 -13.29 14.98
C LYS A 402 4.35 -12.85 13.58
N ALA A 403 3.45 -12.92 12.59
CA ALA A 403 3.65 -12.28 11.28
C ALA A 403 3.59 -10.75 11.38
N GLY A 404 4.22 -10.07 10.43
CA GLY A 404 4.15 -8.61 10.29
C GLY A 404 2.77 -8.13 9.85
N ASN A 405 2.48 -6.88 10.19
CA ASN A 405 1.27 -6.18 9.77
C ASN A 405 1.44 -5.63 8.34
N ILE A 406 0.32 -5.30 7.69
CA ILE A 406 0.31 -4.62 6.39
C ILE A 406 -0.51 -3.34 6.52
N ALA A 407 0.08 -2.19 6.19
CA ALA A 407 -0.57 -0.89 6.21
C ALA A 407 -0.55 -0.28 4.79
N ILE A 408 -1.74 -0.01 4.25
CA ILE A 408 -1.91 0.59 2.91
C ILE A 408 -2.62 1.93 3.06
N PHE A 409 -2.01 2.99 2.55
CA PHE A 409 -2.55 4.33 2.46
C PHE A 409 -2.59 4.74 0.99
N ALA A 410 -3.79 4.97 0.43
CA ALA A 410 -3.92 5.38 -0.96
C ALA A 410 -5.16 6.23 -1.23
N ARG A 411 -5.27 6.86 -2.40
CA ARG A 411 -6.57 7.40 -2.84
C ARG A 411 -7.48 6.30 -3.38
N ARG A 412 -6.92 5.38 -4.19
CA ARG A 412 -7.63 4.18 -4.68
C ARG A 412 -6.81 2.91 -4.44
N LEU A 413 -7.45 1.86 -3.93
CA LEU A 413 -6.94 0.49 -3.94
C LEU A 413 -7.78 -0.34 -4.92
N PHE A 414 -7.12 -0.96 -5.90
CA PHE A 414 -7.75 -1.82 -6.90
C PHE A 414 -7.05 -3.17 -6.94
N LEU A 415 -7.78 -4.23 -6.56
CA LEU A 415 -7.31 -5.62 -6.62
C LEU A 415 -8.18 -6.40 -7.62
N SER A 416 -7.58 -6.93 -8.68
CA SER A 416 -8.26 -7.78 -9.69
C SER A 416 -7.41 -8.97 -10.13
N ASP A 417 -8.01 -9.93 -10.82
CA ASP A 417 -7.31 -11.01 -11.55
C ASP A 417 -6.32 -11.85 -10.72
N GLY A 418 -6.64 -12.05 -9.43
CA GLY A 418 -5.75 -12.74 -8.49
C GLY A 418 -4.76 -11.81 -7.76
N GLY A 419 -5.00 -10.49 -7.77
CA GLY A 419 -4.35 -9.51 -6.90
C GLY A 419 -4.76 -9.71 -5.44
N ILE A 420 -3.78 -9.96 -4.56
CA ILE A 420 -4.00 -10.35 -3.17
C ILE A 420 -3.16 -9.48 -2.23
N ILE A 421 -3.75 -9.03 -1.14
CA ILE A 421 -3.01 -8.55 0.04
C ILE A 421 -3.28 -9.51 1.19
N ALA A 422 -2.24 -10.09 1.78
CA ALA A 422 -2.42 -11.14 2.78
C ALA A 422 -1.40 -11.13 3.93
N SER A 423 -1.88 -11.11 5.18
CA SER A 423 -1.07 -11.43 6.36
C SER A 423 -1.50 -12.79 6.92
N THR A 424 -0.63 -13.79 6.83
CA THR A 424 -1.01 -15.19 7.04
C THR A 424 -0.03 -15.91 7.93
N THR A 425 -0.55 -16.69 8.88
CA THR A 425 0.24 -17.66 9.65
C THR A 425 -0.05 -19.09 9.19
N PHE A 426 0.98 -19.93 9.18
CA PHE A 426 0.90 -21.35 8.84
C PHE A 426 1.26 -22.27 10.02
N ASN A 427 1.41 -21.71 11.23
CA ASN A 427 1.89 -22.45 12.40
C ASN A 427 1.34 -21.79 13.70
N ARG A 428 2.06 -21.89 14.84
CA ARG A 428 1.61 -21.40 16.15
C ARG A 428 1.70 -19.88 16.34
N GLY A 429 2.48 -19.16 15.53
CA GLY A 429 2.53 -17.70 15.58
C GLY A 429 1.20 -17.08 15.16
N ALA A 430 0.81 -15.96 15.75
CA ALA A 430 -0.40 -15.25 15.32
C ALA A 430 -0.19 -14.53 13.97
N GLY A 431 -1.27 -14.36 13.21
CA GLY A 431 -1.29 -13.50 12.02
C GLY A 431 -1.00 -12.03 12.36
N GLY A 432 -0.56 -11.27 11.36
CA GLY A 432 -0.46 -9.82 11.45
C GLY A 432 -1.76 -9.16 10.98
N ASN A 433 -1.95 -7.89 11.35
CA ASN A 433 -3.19 -7.18 11.01
C ASN A 433 -3.04 -6.48 9.65
N ILE A 434 -4.14 -6.32 8.92
CA ILE A 434 -4.19 -5.52 7.69
C ILE A 434 -4.97 -4.25 7.98
N THR A 435 -4.37 -3.09 7.70
CA THR A 435 -5.05 -1.79 7.74
C THR A 435 -5.03 -1.16 6.36
N VAL A 436 -6.20 -0.78 5.84
CA VAL A 436 -6.34 -0.05 4.57
C VAL A 436 -7.08 1.25 4.80
N ASN A 437 -6.45 2.36 4.45
CA ASN A 437 -7.05 3.69 4.41
C ASN A 437 -7.04 4.17 2.95
N ALA A 438 -8.19 4.17 2.29
CA ALA A 438 -8.30 4.71 0.94
C ALA A 438 -9.69 5.22 0.57
N GLU A 439 -9.82 6.30 -0.20
CA GLU A 439 -11.13 6.83 -0.61
C GLU A 439 -11.97 5.77 -1.33
N ILE A 440 -11.39 5.00 -2.24
CA ILE A 440 -12.09 3.95 -2.98
C ILE A 440 -11.32 2.63 -2.86
N ILE A 441 -12.01 1.56 -2.48
CA ILE A 441 -11.47 0.20 -2.43
C ILE A 441 -12.33 -0.71 -3.31
N GLU A 442 -11.71 -1.29 -4.34
CA GLU A 442 -12.34 -2.22 -5.28
C GLU A 442 -11.65 -3.58 -5.23
N LEU A 443 -12.40 -4.59 -4.80
CA LEU A 443 -11.99 -5.99 -4.75
C LEU A 443 -12.81 -6.75 -5.80
N ILE A 444 -12.21 -7.07 -6.93
CA ILE A 444 -12.91 -7.61 -8.10
C ILE A 444 -12.34 -9.00 -8.41
N GLY A 445 -13.16 -10.05 -8.36
CA GLY A 445 -12.74 -11.34 -8.91
C GLY A 445 -12.98 -11.43 -10.42
N THR A 446 -12.22 -12.30 -11.08
CA THR A 446 -12.39 -12.68 -12.48
C THR A 446 -12.19 -14.20 -12.61
N SER A 447 -12.44 -14.78 -13.78
CA SER A 447 -12.19 -16.22 -14.05
C SER A 447 -10.76 -16.69 -13.77
N ASN A 448 -9.84 -15.74 -13.57
CA ASN A 448 -8.43 -15.95 -13.33
C ASN A 448 -8.05 -15.97 -11.83
N GLY A 449 -8.94 -15.50 -10.96
CA GLY A 449 -8.71 -15.40 -9.52
C GLY A 449 -9.44 -14.23 -8.85
N ASN A 450 -9.41 -14.22 -7.53
CA ASN A 450 -10.10 -13.24 -6.70
C ASN A 450 -9.22 -12.01 -6.44
N GLY A 451 -9.77 -10.80 -6.57
CA GLY A 451 -9.24 -9.62 -5.87
C GLY A 451 -9.56 -9.73 -4.38
N ALA A 452 -8.54 -9.75 -3.51
CA ALA A 452 -8.78 -10.13 -2.11
C ALA A 452 -7.85 -9.52 -1.04
N LEU A 453 -8.43 -9.33 0.16
CA LEU A 453 -7.74 -9.04 1.42
C LEU A 453 -7.92 -10.23 2.37
N PHE A 454 -6.80 -10.80 2.86
CA PHE A 454 -6.80 -12.00 3.69
C PHE A 454 -5.95 -11.87 4.96
N ALA A 455 -6.55 -12.01 6.14
CA ALA A 455 -5.79 -12.22 7.38
C ALA A 455 -6.14 -13.59 7.97
N ASN A 456 -5.36 -14.62 7.57
CA ASN A 456 -5.71 -16.03 7.76
C ASN A 456 -4.73 -16.77 8.68
N SER A 457 -5.21 -17.86 9.28
CA SER A 457 -4.40 -18.82 10.03
C SER A 457 -4.66 -20.24 9.54
N PHE A 458 -3.59 -20.91 9.12
CA PHE A 458 -3.55 -22.32 8.79
C PHE A 458 -2.81 -23.14 9.89
N GLY A 459 -2.68 -22.57 11.09
CA GLY A 459 -2.05 -23.22 12.24
C GLY A 459 -2.73 -22.84 13.55
N ALA A 460 -2.16 -23.28 14.68
CA ALA A 460 -2.78 -23.07 15.98
C ALA A 460 -2.68 -21.62 16.52
N GLY A 461 -2.04 -20.70 15.80
CA GLY A 461 -2.07 -19.27 16.13
C GLY A 461 -3.36 -18.59 15.66
N ASN A 462 -3.74 -17.49 16.31
CA ASN A 462 -4.94 -16.74 15.94
C ASN A 462 -4.75 -16.00 14.60
N SER A 463 -5.83 -15.83 13.84
CA SER A 463 -5.84 -15.02 12.62
C SER A 463 -5.77 -13.53 12.95
N GLY A 464 -5.16 -12.74 12.06
CA GLY A 464 -5.08 -11.28 12.23
C GLY A 464 -6.39 -10.56 11.94
N ASP A 465 -6.51 -9.33 12.42
CA ASP A 465 -7.66 -8.46 12.15
C ASP A 465 -7.51 -7.72 10.82
N ILE A 466 -8.64 -7.28 10.22
CA ILE A 466 -8.64 -6.36 9.09
C ILE A 466 -9.45 -5.09 9.42
N ALA A 467 -8.81 -3.93 9.31
CA ALA A 467 -9.43 -2.62 9.47
C ALA A 467 -9.45 -1.86 8.13
N ILE A 468 -10.64 -1.42 7.72
CA ILE A 468 -10.87 -0.68 6.48
C ILE A 468 -11.49 0.67 6.82
N ASN A 469 -10.84 1.77 6.41
CA ASN A 469 -11.41 3.11 6.41
C ASN A 469 -11.47 3.63 4.98
N THR A 470 -12.65 3.99 4.51
CA THR A 470 -12.88 4.37 3.10
C THR A 470 -14.06 5.32 2.93
N ARG A 471 -14.22 5.86 1.72
CA ARG A 471 -15.47 6.51 1.29
C ARG A 471 -16.40 5.45 0.66
N THR A 472 -15.83 4.57 -0.18
CA THR A 472 -16.56 3.59 -0.97
C THR A 472 -15.84 2.23 -1.01
N LEU A 473 -16.46 1.19 -0.45
CA LEU A 473 -16.00 -0.21 -0.58
C LEU A 473 -16.85 -0.98 -1.60
N ILE A 474 -16.22 -1.64 -2.56
CA ILE A 474 -16.88 -2.44 -3.62
C ILE A 474 -16.24 -3.83 -3.69
N LEU A 475 -17.03 -4.87 -3.44
CA LEU A 475 -16.67 -6.27 -3.67
C LEU A 475 -17.54 -6.82 -4.80
N ARG A 476 -16.95 -7.21 -5.94
CA ARG A 476 -17.70 -7.72 -7.10
C ARG A 476 -17.13 -9.02 -7.66
N ASN A 477 -18.02 -9.85 -8.21
CA ASN A 477 -17.73 -11.08 -8.95
C ASN A 477 -16.65 -11.95 -8.25
N GLY A 478 -16.88 -12.42 -7.03
CA GLY A 478 -15.92 -13.22 -6.26
C GLY A 478 -14.90 -12.43 -5.44
N GLY A 479 -15.01 -11.09 -5.35
CA GLY A 479 -14.13 -10.25 -4.53
C GLY A 479 -14.24 -10.54 -3.02
N ARG A 480 -13.12 -10.59 -2.28
CA ARG A 480 -13.11 -11.13 -0.90
C ARG A 480 -12.40 -10.24 0.11
N LEU A 481 -13.08 -9.99 1.22
CA LEU A 481 -12.48 -9.49 2.45
C LEU A 481 -12.69 -10.59 3.51
N THR A 482 -11.63 -11.26 3.97
CA THR A 482 -11.80 -12.45 4.82
C THR A 482 -10.72 -12.58 5.89
N THR A 483 -11.18 -12.88 7.10
CA THR A 483 -10.37 -13.44 8.19
C THR A 483 -10.87 -14.86 8.46
N ALA A 484 -9.96 -15.83 8.46
CA ALA A 484 -10.32 -17.24 8.65
C ALA A 484 -9.24 -17.98 9.44
N SER A 485 -9.64 -18.72 10.47
CA SER A 485 -8.81 -19.75 11.09
C SER A 485 -9.25 -21.12 10.57
N PHE A 486 -8.28 -21.94 10.13
CA PHE A 486 -8.49 -23.28 9.58
C PHE A 486 -8.00 -24.40 10.52
N SER A 487 -7.62 -24.06 11.76
CA SER A 487 -7.02 -24.99 12.72
C SER A 487 -7.61 -24.76 14.13
N THR A 488 -6.80 -24.54 15.17
CA THR A 488 -7.26 -24.38 16.57
C THR A 488 -7.17 -22.95 17.11
N GLY A 489 -6.76 -21.98 16.29
CA GLY A 489 -6.70 -20.57 16.68
C GLY A 489 -8.02 -19.84 16.46
N ASP A 490 -8.22 -18.71 17.12
CA ASP A 490 -9.41 -17.88 16.91
C ASP A 490 -9.39 -17.15 15.56
N GLY A 491 -10.58 -16.89 15.01
CA GLY A 491 -10.75 -16.03 13.83
C GLY A 491 -10.59 -14.54 14.17
N GLY A 492 -9.93 -13.78 13.30
CA GLY A 492 -9.69 -12.35 13.49
C GLY A 492 -10.92 -11.49 13.21
N ASN A 493 -10.94 -10.26 13.72
CA ASN A 493 -12.05 -9.34 13.53
C ASN A 493 -11.97 -8.60 12.19
N ILE A 494 -13.11 -8.12 11.69
CA ILE A 494 -13.19 -7.21 10.55
C ILE A 494 -13.93 -5.95 10.97
N ASN A 495 -13.35 -4.78 10.72
CA ASN A 495 -14.02 -3.48 10.92
C ASN A 495 -13.99 -2.69 9.61
N VAL A 496 -15.16 -2.32 9.11
CA VAL A 496 -15.34 -1.53 7.88
C VAL A 496 -16.04 -0.22 8.21
N ASN A 497 -15.33 0.89 8.06
CA ASN A 497 -15.89 2.23 8.12
C ASN A 497 -15.89 2.81 6.69
N ALA A 498 -17.07 2.95 6.08
CA ALA A 498 -17.24 3.60 4.78
C ALA A 498 -18.07 4.87 4.95
N SER A 499 -17.57 6.04 4.55
CA SER A 499 -18.29 7.31 4.74
C SER A 499 -19.44 7.55 3.76
N GLU A 500 -19.59 6.74 2.71
CA GLU A 500 -20.74 6.81 1.78
C GLU A 500 -21.43 5.47 1.56
N SER A 501 -20.69 4.42 1.19
CA SER A 501 -21.29 3.15 0.77
C SER A 501 -20.40 1.92 0.86
N VAL A 502 -21.02 0.77 1.14
CA VAL A 502 -20.46 -0.57 0.95
C VAL A 502 -21.35 -1.35 -0.03
N GLU A 503 -20.77 -1.88 -1.08
CA GLU A 503 -21.43 -2.77 -2.06
C GLU A 503 -20.75 -4.14 -2.07
N VAL A 504 -21.55 -5.22 -1.95
CA VAL A 504 -21.09 -6.60 -2.17
C VAL A 504 -22.03 -7.24 -3.19
N SER A 505 -21.50 -7.65 -4.34
CA SER A 505 -22.34 -8.23 -5.40
C SER A 505 -21.69 -9.34 -6.21
N ASP A 506 -22.44 -10.40 -6.55
CA ASP A 506 -21.93 -11.52 -7.35
C ASP A 506 -22.95 -12.16 -8.31
N ARG A 507 -22.91 -11.68 -9.56
CA ARG A 507 -23.73 -12.23 -10.64
C ARG A 507 -23.25 -13.59 -11.14
N ASN A 508 -21.97 -13.94 -10.94
CA ASN A 508 -21.34 -15.13 -11.50
C ASN A 508 -20.15 -15.58 -10.61
N PRO A 509 -20.40 -16.38 -9.56
CA PRO A 509 -19.35 -16.86 -8.67
C PRO A 509 -18.35 -17.77 -9.41
N ILE A 510 -17.09 -17.35 -9.50
CA ILE A 510 -16.05 -18.02 -10.30
C ILE A 510 -15.79 -19.47 -9.87
N ASP A 511 -15.73 -19.70 -8.55
CA ASP A 511 -15.49 -21.02 -7.94
C ASP A 511 -16.63 -21.40 -6.99
N ALA A 512 -17.89 -21.18 -7.39
CA ALA A 512 -19.10 -21.34 -6.54
C ALA A 512 -19.03 -20.59 -5.18
N THR A 513 -18.15 -19.60 -5.08
CA THR A 513 -17.83 -18.87 -3.84
C THR A 513 -18.05 -17.39 -4.08
N PRO A 514 -19.14 -16.79 -3.54
CA PRO A 514 -19.56 -15.45 -3.91
C PRO A 514 -18.66 -14.36 -3.31
N SER A 515 -18.77 -13.15 -3.86
CA SER A 515 -18.28 -11.89 -3.26
C SER A 515 -18.69 -11.81 -1.80
N ARG A 516 -17.71 -11.61 -0.89
CA ARG A 516 -17.99 -11.69 0.54
C ARG A 516 -17.09 -10.89 1.48
N ILE A 517 -17.69 -10.45 2.58
CA ILE A 517 -16.99 -10.03 3.80
C ILE A 517 -17.23 -11.12 4.85
N ARG A 518 -16.18 -11.79 5.34
CA ARG A 518 -16.32 -12.95 6.23
C ARG A 518 -15.28 -12.99 7.34
N SER A 519 -15.71 -13.05 8.60
CA SER A 519 -14.87 -13.53 9.72
C SER A 519 -15.27 -14.95 10.08
N SER A 520 -14.30 -15.84 10.34
CA SER A 520 -14.61 -17.25 10.49
C SER A 520 -13.58 -18.11 11.22
N VAL A 521 -14.08 -19.21 11.78
CA VAL A 521 -13.38 -20.49 11.89
C VAL A 521 -13.99 -21.38 10.80
N ALA A 522 -13.17 -21.86 9.85
CA ALA A 522 -13.63 -22.49 8.61
C ALA A 522 -12.95 -23.82 8.35
N ILE A 523 -13.69 -24.79 7.82
CA ILE A 523 -13.14 -26.07 7.34
C ILE A 523 -12.36 -25.79 6.05
N ALA A 524 -11.11 -26.24 6.02
CA ALA A 524 -10.28 -26.10 4.84
C ALA A 524 -10.81 -26.97 3.69
N SER A 525 -10.93 -26.39 2.49
CA SER A 525 -11.33 -27.14 1.31
C SER A 525 -10.32 -28.25 0.99
N GLU A 526 -10.77 -29.27 0.27
CA GLU A 526 -9.93 -30.40 -0.13
C GLU A 526 -8.61 -29.96 -0.82
N SER A 527 -8.66 -28.94 -1.67
CA SER A 527 -7.48 -28.35 -2.31
C SER A 527 -6.52 -27.69 -1.30
N VAL A 528 -7.04 -27.08 -0.23
CA VAL A 528 -6.25 -26.46 0.84
C VAL A 528 -5.64 -27.55 1.75
N ARG A 529 -6.41 -28.56 2.17
CA ARG A 529 -5.89 -29.68 2.98
C ARG A 529 -4.79 -30.48 2.27
N ARG A 530 -4.87 -30.62 0.93
CA ARG A 530 -3.77 -31.22 0.13
C ARG A 530 -2.47 -30.42 0.15
N PHE A 531 -2.56 -29.09 0.32
CA PHE A 531 -1.40 -28.21 0.42
C PHE A 531 -0.92 -28.02 1.88
N PHE A 532 -1.82 -28.25 2.84
CA PHE A 532 -1.56 -28.20 4.28
C PHE A 532 -2.11 -29.47 4.98
N PRO A 533 -1.40 -30.61 4.90
CA PRO A 533 -1.88 -31.90 5.41
C PRO A 533 -1.94 -32.01 6.94
N GLY A 534 -1.51 -30.98 7.67
CA GLY A 534 -1.61 -30.90 9.14
C GLY A 534 -2.88 -30.18 9.65
N LEU A 535 -3.79 -29.77 8.77
CA LEU A 535 -5.06 -29.17 9.18
C LEU A 535 -6.03 -30.23 9.71
N PRO A 536 -6.76 -29.96 10.80
CA PRO A 536 -7.78 -30.88 11.31
C PRO A 536 -9.00 -30.91 10.37
N ASP A 537 -9.72 -32.04 10.36
CA ASP A 537 -10.99 -32.16 9.64
C ASP A 537 -12.09 -31.25 10.21
N VAL A 538 -12.06 -31.02 11.53
CA VAL A 538 -12.94 -30.11 12.25
C VAL A 538 -12.06 -29.10 13.01
N PRO A 539 -12.05 -27.82 12.62
CA PRO A 539 -11.30 -26.78 13.32
C PRO A 539 -11.95 -26.42 14.67
N SER A 540 -11.26 -25.64 15.47
CA SER A 540 -11.75 -25.15 16.77
C SER A 540 -11.24 -23.74 17.07
N GLY A 541 -11.93 -23.05 17.99
CA GLY A 541 -11.66 -21.65 18.33
C GLY A 541 -12.93 -20.81 18.25
N ALA A 542 -12.87 -19.57 18.73
CA ALA A 542 -13.95 -18.60 18.54
C ALA A 542 -13.86 -17.95 17.15
N SER A 543 -15.00 -17.66 16.53
CA SER A 543 -15.03 -16.78 15.36
C SER A 543 -14.95 -15.31 15.77
N GLY A 544 -14.25 -14.50 14.98
CA GLY A 544 -14.13 -13.06 15.23
C GLY A 544 -15.41 -12.29 14.92
N ASN A 545 -15.44 -11.03 15.34
CA ASN A 545 -16.56 -10.13 15.08
C ASN A 545 -16.41 -9.42 13.73
N LEU A 546 -17.52 -8.98 13.15
CA LEU A 546 -17.57 -8.20 11.92
C LEU A 546 -18.40 -6.94 12.18
N THR A 547 -17.83 -5.76 11.99
CA THR A 547 -18.53 -4.48 12.11
C THR A 547 -18.53 -3.75 10.76
N ILE A 548 -19.69 -3.25 10.33
CA ILE A 548 -19.83 -2.36 9.17
C ILE A 548 -20.54 -1.07 9.60
N ASN A 549 -19.91 0.07 9.38
CA ASN A 549 -20.47 1.41 9.57
C ASN A 549 -20.52 2.11 8.21
N THR A 550 -21.71 2.44 7.68
CA THR A 550 -21.86 3.07 6.36
C THR A 550 -23.24 3.72 6.15
N PRO A 551 -23.37 4.90 5.53
CA PRO A 551 -24.70 5.43 5.19
C PRO A 551 -25.53 4.49 4.31
N ASN A 552 -24.90 3.75 3.39
CA ASN A 552 -25.56 2.81 2.49
C ASN A 552 -24.85 1.45 2.48
N LEU A 553 -25.60 0.36 2.62
CA LEU A 553 -25.10 -1.02 2.51
C LEU A 553 -25.98 -1.82 1.53
N THR A 554 -25.37 -2.29 0.45
CA THR A 554 -26.05 -3.02 -0.61
C THR A 554 -25.44 -4.40 -0.78
N LEU A 555 -26.21 -5.46 -0.49
CA LEU A 555 -25.86 -6.84 -0.81
C LEU A 555 -26.79 -7.34 -1.92
N THR A 556 -26.29 -7.45 -3.14
CA THR A 556 -27.10 -7.82 -4.31
C THR A 556 -26.53 -9.00 -5.05
N GLU A 557 -27.36 -9.85 -5.64
CA GLU A 557 -26.92 -10.97 -6.47
C GLU A 557 -25.94 -11.86 -5.68
N GLN A 558 -26.42 -12.67 -4.74
CA GLN A 558 -25.60 -13.57 -3.88
C GLN A 558 -24.53 -12.89 -3.00
N GLY A 559 -24.48 -11.56 -2.91
CA GLY A 559 -23.54 -10.84 -2.04
C GLY A 559 -23.69 -11.24 -0.56
N PHE A 560 -22.58 -11.62 0.08
CA PHE A 560 -22.60 -12.31 1.37
C PHE A 560 -21.77 -11.60 2.45
N VAL A 561 -22.35 -11.36 3.62
CA VAL A 561 -21.64 -10.82 4.79
C VAL A 561 -21.86 -11.74 5.98
N SER A 562 -20.78 -12.25 6.59
CA SER A 562 -20.91 -13.28 7.61
C SER A 562 -19.87 -13.32 8.73
N VAL A 563 -20.32 -13.82 9.88
CA VAL A 563 -19.50 -14.39 10.95
C VAL A 563 -19.86 -15.87 11.07
N SER A 564 -18.90 -16.79 11.09
CA SER A 564 -19.26 -18.22 11.00
C SER A 564 -18.26 -19.18 11.62
N ASN A 565 -18.74 -20.13 12.42
CA ASN A 565 -17.94 -21.24 12.96
C ASN A 565 -18.36 -22.57 12.33
N GLU A 566 -17.59 -23.06 11.35
CA GLU A 566 -17.80 -24.37 10.72
C GLU A 566 -17.23 -25.53 11.55
N GLY A 567 -16.51 -25.23 12.64
CA GLY A 567 -15.92 -26.22 13.54
C GLY A 567 -16.63 -26.30 14.89
N VAL A 568 -15.82 -26.45 15.95
CA VAL A 568 -16.29 -26.43 17.35
C VAL A 568 -15.90 -25.11 18.01
N GLY A 569 -16.89 -24.31 18.40
CA GLY A 569 -16.66 -23.10 19.17
C GLY A 569 -17.82 -22.11 19.15
N ARG A 570 -17.56 -20.90 19.62
CA ARG A 570 -18.55 -19.80 19.60
C ARG A 570 -18.59 -19.13 18.24
N GLY A 571 -19.78 -18.74 17.81
CA GLY A 571 -19.98 -17.82 16.70
C GLY A 571 -19.57 -16.39 17.07
N GLY A 572 -19.22 -15.59 16.07
CA GLY A 572 -18.93 -14.17 16.24
C GLY A 572 -20.20 -13.33 16.29
N THR A 573 -20.03 -12.01 16.47
CA THR A 573 -21.12 -11.03 16.31
C THR A 573 -20.93 -10.21 15.05
N LEU A 574 -21.97 -10.15 14.22
CA LEU A 574 -22.09 -9.27 13.07
C LEU A 574 -22.85 -8.00 13.49
N THR A 575 -22.18 -6.85 13.49
CA THR A 575 -22.77 -5.54 13.77
C THR A 575 -22.83 -4.71 12.49
N VAL A 576 -24.00 -4.17 12.17
CA VAL A 576 -24.22 -3.31 11.01
C VAL A 576 -24.90 -2.02 11.48
N ASN A 577 -24.25 -0.88 11.29
CA ASN A 577 -24.80 0.44 11.54
C ASN A 577 -24.90 1.19 10.21
N ALA A 578 -26.12 1.46 9.74
CA ALA A 578 -26.33 2.11 8.45
C ALA A 578 -27.52 3.08 8.40
N GLY A 579 -27.55 3.90 7.35
CA GLY A 579 -28.75 4.65 6.96
C GLY A 579 -29.72 3.72 6.25
N SER A 580 -29.33 3.22 5.08
CA SER A 580 -30.11 2.27 4.29
C SER A 580 -29.37 0.94 4.11
N VAL A 581 -30.11 -0.16 4.26
CA VAL A 581 -29.65 -1.53 3.99
C VAL A 581 -30.57 -2.18 2.97
N MET A 582 -30.01 -2.60 1.84
CA MET A 582 -30.75 -3.32 0.79
C MET A 582 -30.12 -4.68 0.50
N LEU A 583 -30.92 -5.72 0.69
CA LEU A 583 -30.62 -7.11 0.32
C LEU A 583 -31.48 -7.49 -0.90
N SER A 584 -30.87 -7.97 -1.99
CA SER A 584 -31.64 -8.41 -3.16
C SER A 584 -31.02 -9.55 -3.96
N GLY A 585 -31.79 -10.56 -4.33
CA GLY A 585 -31.33 -11.63 -5.21
C GLY A 585 -30.37 -12.59 -4.51
N ASN A 586 -30.82 -13.19 -3.41
CA ASN A 586 -30.00 -14.00 -2.50
C ASN A 586 -28.88 -13.23 -1.76
N GLY A 587 -29.00 -11.90 -1.65
CA GLY A 587 -28.12 -11.12 -0.77
C GLY A 587 -28.39 -11.47 0.69
N SER A 588 -27.35 -11.67 1.50
CA SER A 588 -27.56 -12.20 2.85
C SER A 588 -26.55 -11.79 3.93
N PHE A 589 -27.08 -11.64 5.16
CA PHE A 589 -26.34 -11.59 6.41
C PHE A 589 -26.42 -12.93 7.13
N SER A 590 -25.30 -13.43 7.65
CA SER A 590 -25.24 -14.77 8.25
C SER A 590 -24.32 -14.84 9.47
N ALA A 591 -24.83 -15.37 10.58
CA ALA A 591 -24.09 -15.54 11.83
C ALA A 591 -24.27 -16.97 12.37
N THR A 592 -23.61 -17.94 11.75
CA THR A 592 -23.94 -19.37 11.88
C THR A 592 -22.88 -20.17 12.64
N THR A 593 -23.29 -21.26 13.28
CA THR A 593 -22.38 -22.26 13.86
C THR A 593 -22.85 -23.69 13.55
N VAL A 594 -21.89 -24.58 13.33
CA VAL A 594 -22.16 -26.02 13.23
C VAL A 594 -22.33 -26.60 14.64
N SER A 595 -21.36 -26.37 15.53
CA SER A 595 -21.38 -26.86 16.91
C SER A 595 -20.91 -25.80 17.91
N GLY A 596 -21.72 -25.55 18.94
CA GLY A 596 -21.47 -24.54 19.98
C GLY A 596 -22.61 -23.51 20.13
N GLU A 597 -22.29 -22.33 20.68
CA GLU A 597 -23.23 -21.21 20.77
C GLU A 597 -23.25 -20.41 19.46
N GLY A 598 -24.45 -20.12 18.95
CA GLY A 598 -24.68 -19.41 17.68
C GLY A 598 -24.12 -18.00 17.63
N GLY A 599 -23.83 -17.54 16.40
CA GLY A 599 -23.37 -16.17 16.16
C GLY A 599 -24.53 -15.17 16.23
N ASN A 600 -24.27 -13.96 16.70
CA ASN A 600 -25.30 -12.93 16.86
C ASN A 600 -25.30 -11.94 15.69
N ILE A 601 -26.46 -11.37 15.36
CA ILE A 601 -26.60 -10.24 14.43
C ILE A 601 -27.22 -9.05 15.18
N ALA A 602 -26.56 -7.90 15.10
CA ALA A 602 -27.08 -6.62 15.56
C ALA A 602 -27.12 -5.65 14.36
N LEU A 603 -28.32 -5.25 13.95
CA LEU A 603 -28.56 -4.37 12.81
C LEU A 603 -29.27 -3.10 13.26
N GLN A 604 -28.60 -1.96 13.09
CA GLN A 604 -29.17 -0.63 13.23
C GLN A 604 -29.29 0.01 11.83
N ALA A 605 -30.50 0.34 11.41
CA ALA A 605 -30.78 0.99 10.14
C ALA A 605 -31.81 2.14 10.30
N GLN A 606 -31.97 2.99 9.30
CA GLN A 606 -33.21 3.76 9.11
C GLN A 606 -34.20 2.97 8.27
N SER A 607 -33.73 2.34 7.18
CA SER A 607 -34.54 1.46 6.33
C SER A 607 -33.83 0.14 6.03
N LEU A 608 -34.55 -0.97 6.22
CA LEU A 608 -34.15 -2.31 5.77
C LEU A 608 -35.09 -2.78 4.65
N GLN A 609 -34.53 -3.05 3.47
CA GLN A 609 -35.25 -3.63 2.33
C GLN A 609 -34.68 -5.01 1.98
N MET A 610 -35.52 -6.03 1.91
CA MET A 610 -35.14 -7.39 1.54
C MET A 610 -36.04 -7.88 0.40
N ARG A 611 -35.43 -8.40 -0.68
CA ARG A 611 -36.13 -8.78 -1.92
C ARG A 611 -35.51 -10.01 -2.60
N ARG A 612 -36.27 -10.69 -3.44
CA ARG A 612 -35.84 -11.84 -4.26
C ARG A 612 -34.98 -12.86 -3.47
N ASN A 613 -35.59 -13.62 -2.56
CA ASN A 613 -34.93 -14.67 -1.78
C ASN A 613 -33.74 -14.21 -0.91
N SER A 614 -33.80 -12.99 -0.34
CA SER A 614 -32.71 -12.48 0.52
C SER A 614 -32.90 -12.87 1.99
N SER A 615 -31.82 -12.98 2.78
CA SER A 615 -31.94 -13.48 4.15
C SER A 615 -31.08 -12.78 5.20
N ILE A 616 -31.55 -12.79 6.44
CA ILE A 616 -30.79 -12.45 7.64
C ILE A 616 -30.90 -13.66 8.58
N THR A 617 -29.80 -14.35 8.86
CA THR A 617 -29.87 -15.62 9.59
C THR A 617 -28.80 -15.80 10.67
N THR A 618 -29.23 -16.21 11.87
CA THR A 618 -28.39 -16.69 12.98
C THR A 618 -28.55 -18.20 13.21
N THR A 619 -29.03 -18.92 12.18
CA THR A 619 -29.37 -20.35 12.27
C THR A 619 -28.15 -21.23 12.57
N ALA A 620 -28.31 -22.22 13.45
CA ALA A 620 -27.22 -23.10 13.86
C ALA A 620 -27.58 -24.60 13.76
N GLY A 621 -26.57 -25.46 13.93
CA GLY A 621 -26.73 -26.91 13.87
C GLY A 621 -26.96 -27.42 12.44
N LEU A 622 -26.32 -26.80 11.45
CA LEU A 622 -26.34 -27.29 10.07
C LEU A 622 -25.64 -28.67 10.00
N GLY A 623 -26.28 -29.64 9.33
CA GLY A 623 -25.77 -31.02 9.23
C GLY A 623 -26.18 -31.86 10.45
N ASP A 624 -25.22 -32.54 11.06
CA ASP A 624 -25.33 -33.32 12.31
C ASP A 624 -24.90 -32.52 13.56
N GLY A 625 -24.59 -31.23 13.39
CA GLY A 625 -24.10 -30.35 14.44
C GLY A 625 -25.14 -29.98 15.51
N THR A 626 -24.73 -29.94 16.77
CA THR A 626 -25.58 -29.66 17.94
C THR A 626 -25.63 -28.18 18.34
N GLY A 627 -25.29 -27.26 17.44
CA GLY A 627 -25.25 -25.81 17.70
C GLY A 627 -26.60 -25.20 18.05
N ASN A 628 -26.60 -24.26 19.02
CA ASN A 628 -27.75 -23.43 19.38
C ASN A 628 -27.85 -22.22 18.45
N GLY A 629 -29.05 -21.86 17.99
CA GLY A 629 -29.30 -20.65 17.19
C GLY A 629 -28.88 -19.38 17.94
N GLY A 630 -28.28 -18.43 17.23
CA GLY A 630 -27.81 -17.17 17.81
C GLY A 630 -28.90 -16.09 17.86
N ASN A 631 -28.66 -15.01 18.61
CA ASN A 631 -29.65 -13.96 18.77
C ASN A 631 -29.56 -12.89 17.67
N LEU A 632 -30.70 -12.38 17.26
CA LEU A 632 -30.85 -11.43 16.16
C LEU A 632 -31.61 -10.20 16.68
N THR A 633 -30.98 -9.03 16.61
CA THR A 633 -31.56 -7.73 16.99
C THR A 633 -31.61 -6.83 15.76
N ILE A 634 -32.80 -6.37 15.37
CA ILE A 634 -32.98 -5.38 14.30
C ILE A 634 -33.68 -4.15 14.88
N ASN A 635 -33.01 -3.00 14.79
CA ASN A 635 -33.57 -1.68 15.06
C ASN A 635 -33.62 -0.93 13.72
N ALA A 636 -34.81 -0.73 13.15
CA ALA A 636 -34.96 -0.02 11.87
C ALA A 636 -36.30 0.71 11.82
N ASN A 637 -36.33 1.99 11.40
CA ASN A 637 -37.59 2.75 11.35
C ASN A 637 -38.63 2.07 10.43
N VAL A 638 -38.19 1.51 9.30
CA VAL A 638 -39.02 0.73 8.38
C VAL A 638 -38.31 -0.54 7.94
N ILE A 639 -39.04 -1.66 7.94
CA ILE A 639 -38.62 -2.96 7.43
C ILE A 639 -39.58 -3.38 6.31
N ALA A 640 -39.06 -3.66 5.12
CA ALA A 640 -39.83 -4.20 4.00
C ALA A 640 -39.15 -5.46 3.46
N ALA A 641 -39.67 -6.63 3.81
CA ALA A 641 -39.17 -7.93 3.33
C ALA A 641 -40.23 -8.58 2.44
N LEU A 642 -39.87 -8.82 1.19
CA LEU A 642 -40.77 -9.24 0.11
C LEU A 642 -40.14 -10.38 -0.69
N GLU A 643 -40.95 -11.05 -1.51
CA GLU A 643 -40.46 -12.02 -2.51
C GLU A 643 -39.63 -13.14 -1.85
N ASN A 644 -40.22 -13.80 -0.84
CA ASN A 644 -39.63 -14.90 -0.07
C ASN A 644 -38.29 -14.52 0.61
N SER A 645 -38.23 -13.37 1.29
CA SER A 645 -37.04 -12.92 2.00
C SER A 645 -37.20 -13.00 3.53
N ASP A 646 -36.26 -13.67 4.20
CA ASP A 646 -36.50 -14.25 5.53
C ASP A 646 -35.53 -13.77 6.63
N ILE A 647 -36.05 -13.66 7.84
CA ILE A 647 -35.31 -13.34 9.07
C ILE A 647 -35.40 -14.57 9.99
N SER A 648 -34.28 -15.24 10.26
CA SER A 648 -34.28 -16.55 10.91
C SER A 648 -33.25 -16.72 12.02
N ALA A 649 -33.64 -17.38 13.10
CA ALA A 649 -32.79 -17.75 14.24
C ALA A 649 -33.00 -19.23 14.62
N ASN A 650 -33.06 -20.10 13.61
CA ASN A 650 -33.51 -21.48 13.77
C ASN A 650 -32.39 -22.40 14.31
N ALA A 651 -32.75 -23.62 14.71
CA ALA A 651 -31.78 -24.68 15.00
C ALA A 651 -32.31 -26.06 14.57
N VAL A 652 -31.41 -27.01 14.31
CA VAL A 652 -31.81 -28.42 14.08
C VAL A 652 -31.83 -29.17 15.41
N PHE A 653 -30.66 -29.39 16.01
CA PHE A 653 -30.52 -30.16 17.25
C PHE A 653 -30.39 -29.31 18.52
N GLY A 654 -29.87 -28.08 18.40
CA GLY A 654 -29.78 -27.12 19.52
C GLY A 654 -31.08 -26.35 19.76
N GLN A 655 -31.06 -25.41 20.70
CA GLN A 655 -32.16 -24.47 20.95
C GLN A 655 -32.22 -23.40 19.85
N GLY A 656 -33.42 -22.95 19.47
CA GLY A 656 -33.60 -21.79 18.59
C GLY A 656 -33.15 -20.49 19.31
N GLY A 657 -32.60 -19.55 18.53
CA GLY A 657 -32.16 -18.25 19.04
C GLY A 657 -33.31 -17.25 19.21
N ASN A 658 -33.05 -16.11 19.85
CA ASN A 658 -34.08 -15.09 20.07
C ASN A 658 -34.00 -13.97 19.03
N ILE A 659 -35.16 -13.57 18.50
CA ILE A 659 -35.33 -12.45 17.58
C ILE A 659 -35.99 -11.28 18.32
N SER A 660 -35.32 -10.13 18.31
CA SER A 660 -35.89 -8.85 18.76
C SER A 660 -35.91 -7.87 17.59
N ILE A 661 -37.08 -7.33 17.27
CA ILE A 661 -37.26 -6.33 16.21
C ILE A 661 -37.91 -5.10 16.83
N SER A 662 -37.30 -3.93 16.66
CA SER A 662 -37.86 -2.62 17.00
C SER A 662 -38.01 -1.79 15.73
N THR A 663 -39.23 -1.36 15.42
CA THR A 663 -39.55 -0.67 14.16
C THR A 663 -40.79 0.21 14.26
N SER A 664 -40.90 1.24 13.43
CA SER A 664 -42.16 2.00 13.26
C SER A 664 -43.08 1.40 12.19
N GLY A 665 -42.59 0.45 11.38
CA GLY A 665 -43.39 -0.24 10.38
C GLY A 665 -42.70 -1.46 9.78
N ILE A 666 -43.39 -2.59 9.76
CA ILE A 666 -42.92 -3.84 9.14
C ILE A 666 -43.91 -4.30 8.07
N PHE A 667 -43.39 -4.64 6.89
CA PHE A 667 -44.18 -4.93 5.70
C PHE A 667 -43.68 -6.18 4.97
N GLY A 668 -44.63 -6.98 4.46
CA GLY A 668 -44.38 -8.13 3.58
C GLY A 668 -43.94 -9.43 4.26
N THR A 669 -43.38 -9.35 5.47
CA THR A 669 -43.02 -10.50 6.32
C THR A 669 -43.83 -10.52 7.62
N GLN A 670 -43.96 -11.71 8.22
CA GLN A 670 -44.62 -11.92 9.51
C GLN A 670 -43.99 -13.11 10.25
N PHE A 671 -44.20 -13.18 11.56
CA PHE A 671 -43.82 -14.36 12.34
C PHE A 671 -44.64 -15.58 11.92
N ARG A 672 -43.95 -16.70 11.65
CA ARG A 672 -44.54 -18.03 11.50
C ARG A 672 -43.75 -19.05 12.35
N PRO A 673 -44.42 -20.10 12.88
CA PRO A 673 -43.75 -21.11 13.71
C PRO A 673 -42.86 -22.07 12.90
N GLN A 674 -42.99 -22.10 11.58
CA GLN A 674 -42.20 -22.91 10.65
C GLN A 674 -42.02 -22.14 9.33
N PRO A 675 -40.93 -22.37 8.58
CA PRO A 675 -40.71 -21.73 7.28
C PRO A 675 -41.78 -22.08 6.24
N THR A 676 -42.17 -21.10 5.41
CA THR A 676 -43.06 -21.23 4.25
C THR A 676 -42.41 -20.68 2.98
N PRO A 677 -43.06 -20.77 1.80
CA PRO A 677 -42.61 -20.10 0.57
C PRO A 677 -42.90 -18.58 0.53
N GLU A 678 -43.24 -17.97 1.66
CA GLU A 678 -43.43 -16.53 1.80
C GLU A 678 -42.38 -15.93 2.72
N SER A 679 -42.25 -14.60 2.71
CA SER A 679 -41.31 -13.90 3.59
C SER A 679 -41.65 -14.12 5.07
N ASP A 680 -40.66 -14.60 5.82
CA ASP A 680 -40.85 -15.16 7.16
C ASP A 680 -39.98 -14.54 8.25
N ILE A 681 -40.48 -14.61 9.49
CA ILE A 681 -39.69 -14.45 10.72
C ILE A 681 -39.81 -15.75 11.50
N THR A 682 -38.71 -16.47 11.70
CA THR A 682 -38.69 -17.81 12.31
C THR A 682 -37.59 -17.96 13.37
N ALA A 683 -37.90 -18.64 14.48
CA ALA A 683 -36.97 -18.95 15.58
C ALA A 683 -37.17 -20.39 16.10
N SER A 684 -37.49 -21.32 15.20
CA SER A 684 -37.88 -22.68 15.54
C SER A 684 -36.68 -23.60 15.83
N SER A 685 -36.92 -24.70 16.52
CA SER A 685 -36.00 -25.83 16.58
C SER A 685 -36.71 -27.15 16.26
N GLN A 686 -36.03 -28.06 15.57
CA GLN A 686 -36.59 -29.38 15.21
C GLN A 686 -36.56 -30.36 16.38
N PHE A 687 -35.45 -30.43 17.11
CA PHE A 687 -35.27 -31.37 18.24
C PHE A 687 -35.01 -30.68 19.58
N GLY A 688 -34.68 -29.38 19.57
CA GLY A 688 -34.52 -28.56 20.76
C GLY A 688 -35.76 -27.71 21.08
N LEU A 689 -35.62 -26.79 22.02
CA LEU A 689 -36.64 -25.77 22.30
C LEU A 689 -36.59 -24.69 21.22
N SER A 690 -37.75 -24.22 20.76
CA SER A 690 -37.82 -23.03 19.90
C SER A 690 -37.54 -21.76 20.71
N GLY A 691 -36.88 -20.78 20.09
CA GLY A 691 -36.58 -19.48 20.67
C GLY A 691 -37.78 -18.53 20.64
N THR A 692 -37.56 -17.29 21.08
CA THR A 692 -38.61 -16.26 21.14
C THR A 692 -38.51 -15.26 19.99
N VAL A 693 -39.66 -14.74 19.55
CA VAL A 693 -39.74 -13.65 18.57
C VAL A 693 -40.55 -12.50 19.19
N ALA A 694 -39.89 -11.36 19.41
CA ALA A 694 -40.48 -10.16 19.97
C ALA A 694 -40.42 -9.02 18.95
N ILE A 695 -41.57 -8.59 18.45
CA ILE A 695 -41.69 -7.46 17.51
C ILE A 695 -42.33 -6.30 18.27
N THR A 696 -41.53 -5.26 18.53
CA THR A 696 -41.97 -4.01 19.14
C THR A 696 -42.23 -3.00 18.03
N ASN A 697 -43.49 -2.86 17.65
CA ASN A 697 -43.90 -1.72 16.85
C ASN A 697 -43.89 -0.48 17.76
N LEU A 698 -42.99 0.46 17.49
CA LEU A 698 -43.01 1.79 18.07
C LEU A 698 -44.24 2.51 17.53
N GLU A 699 -45.36 2.40 18.26
CA GLU A 699 -46.59 3.10 17.92
C GLU A 699 -46.30 4.60 17.83
N VAL A 700 -46.45 5.14 16.62
CA VAL A 700 -46.73 6.57 16.49
C VAL A 700 -48.07 6.77 17.17
N GLU A 701 -48.12 7.49 18.30
CA GLU A 701 -49.35 7.94 18.94
C GLU A 701 -50.10 8.96 18.05
N ASN A 702 -50.55 8.52 16.89
CA ASN A 702 -51.44 9.27 16.01
C ASN A 702 -52.85 9.25 16.62
N ARG A 703 -53.03 10.05 17.68
CA ARG A 703 -54.35 10.51 18.14
C ARG A 703 -54.96 11.47 17.11
N SER A 704 -55.25 10.95 15.92
CA SER A 704 -55.77 11.70 14.78
C SER A 704 -56.87 10.91 14.08
N PHE A 705 -58.07 11.01 14.65
CA PHE A 705 -59.37 10.92 13.97
C PHE A 705 -59.64 9.71 13.05
N LEU A 706 -60.19 8.64 13.63
CA LEU A 706 -61.17 7.82 12.91
C LEU A 706 -62.48 8.59 12.76
N VAL A 707 -62.61 9.41 11.70
CA VAL A 707 -63.93 9.92 11.28
C VAL A 707 -64.73 8.72 10.76
N LYS A 708 -65.78 8.35 11.49
CA LYS A 708 -66.77 7.37 11.01
C LYS A 708 -67.54 8.02 9.85
N LEU A 709 -67.31 7.56 8.62
CA LEU A 709 -68.03 8.02 7.42
C LEU A 709 -69.56 7.93 7.65
N PRO A 710 -70.32 9.03 7.45
CA PRO A 710 -71.78 8.99 7.57
C PRO A 710 -72.40 8.06 6.53
N GLN A 711 -73.30 7.16 6.94
CA GLN A 711 -73.95 6.20 6.04
C GLN A 711 -75.14 6.77 5.24
N ASN A 712 -75.45 8.05 5.37
CA ASN A 712 -76.53 8.69 4.63
C ASN A 712 -75.97 9.48 3.45
N LEU A 713 -76.27 9.00 2.24
CA LEU A 713 -76.12 9.77 1.00
C LEU A 713 -77.02 11.01 1.05
N LEU A 714 -76.48 12.18 0.73
CA LEU A 714 -77.27 13.40 0.55
C LEU A 714 -78.09 13.27 -0.76
N ASP A 715 -79.42 13.28 -0.67
CA ASP A 715 -80.28 13.39 -1.85
C ASP A 715 -80.36 14.86 -2.29
N THR A 716 -79.73 15.19 -3.42
CA THR A 716 -79.63 16.56 -3.94
C THR A 716 -80.87 17.00 -4.75
N ARG A 717 -81.97 16.25 -4.72
CA ARG A 717 -83.17 16.53 -5.53
C ARG A 717 -84.10 17.62 -4.98
N GLU A 718 -83.99 18.02 -3.72
CA GLU A 718 -84.87 19.04 -3.12
C GLU A 718 -84.31 20.48 -3.09
N GLN A 719 -83.10 20.73 -3.61
CA GLN A 719 -82.52 22.09 -3.64
C GLN A 719 -82.75 22.87 -4.96
N ILE A 720 -83.69 22.44 -5.80
CA ILE A 720 -84.05 23.14 -7.04
C ILE A 720 -85.30 24.00 -6.84
N THR A 721 -85.12 25.30 -6.57
CA THR A 721 -86.11 26.32 -6.94
C THR A 721 -85.45 27.66 -7.27
N THR A 722 -85.69 28.10 -8.52
CA THR A 722 -85.85 29.49 -9.02
C THR A 722 -85.00 30.62 -8.41
N GLY A 723 -84.22 31.42 -9.14
CA GLY A 723 -83.98 31.54 -10.59
C GLY A 723 -83.67 33.00 -10.96
N CYS A 724 -82.98 33.28 -12.08
CA CYS A 724 -82.97 34.61 -12.70
C CYS A 724 -82.52 34.55 -14.18
N ALA A 725 -82.97 35.52 -14.98
CA ALA A 725 -82.93 35.48 -16.44
C ALA A 725 -81.57 35.80 -17.07
N ALA A 726 -81.33 35.24 -18.26
CA ALA A 726 -80.25 35.62 -19.15
C ALA A 726 -80.82 35.88 -20.55
N ASP A 727 -80.81 37.14 -20.99
CA ASP A 727 -81.09 37.50 -22.38
C ASP A 727 -79.78 37.90 -23.07
N ARG A 728 -79.37 37.09 -24.05
CA ARG A 728 -78.39 37.37 -25.13
C ARG A 728 -76.99 37.88 -24.74
N GLY A 729 -76.00 36.98 -24.74
CA GLY A 729 -74.58 37.37 -24.73
C GLY A 729 -73.53 36.25 -24.78
N ASN A 730 -73.31 35.67 -25.96
CA ASN A 730 -72.03 35.09 -26.44
C ASN A 730 -71.45 33.77 -25.83
N THR A 731 -71.47 32.74 -26.69
CA THR A 731 -70.40 31.75 -27.01
C THR A 731 -69.53 31.13 -25.91
N PHE A 732 -69.69 29.81 -25.76
CA PHE A 732 -68.70 28.89 -25.21
C PHE A 732 -67.69 28.46 -26.30
N THR A 733 -66.40 28.33 -25.97
CA THR A 733 -65.38 27.77 -26.88
C THR A 733 -64.40 26.92 -26.08
N VAL A 734 -64.26 25.65 -26.47
CA VAL A 734 -63.30 24.71 -25.87
C VAL A 734 -62.15 24.50 -26.84
N THR A 735 -60.96 24.98 -26.48
CA THR A 735 -59.71 24.67 -27.19
C THR A 735 -58.87 23.68 -26.38
N GLY A 736 -59.18 22.40 -26.52
CA GLY A 736 -58.34 21.32 -26.00
C GLY A 736 -57.20 20.96 -26.97
N ARG A 737 -55.99 20.78 -26.44
CA ARG A 737 -54.88 19.91 -26.91
C ARG A 737 -54.13 19.53 -25.62
N GLY A 738 -53.83 18.27 -25.28
CA GLY A 738 -53.42 17.14 -26.11
C GLY A 738 -51.88 17.06 -26.08
N GLY A 739 -51.24 16.01 -25.56
CA GLY A 739 -51.81 14.82 -24.89
C GLY A 739 -50.74 13.81 -24.45
N LEU A 740 -51.18 12.70 -23.85
CA LEU A 740 -50.47 11.42 -23.82
C LEU A 740 -51.10 10.50 -24.88
N PRO A 741 -50.37 9.61 -25.57
CA PRO A 741 -50.94 8.72 -26.57
C PRO A 741 -51.87 7.66 -25.93
N GLU A 742 -53.01 7.39 -26.56
CA GLU A 742 -54.00 6.41 -26.08
C GLU A 742 -53.56 4.94 -26.25
N ASN A 743 -52.37 4.67 -26.82
CA ASN A 743 -51.86 3.31 -27.02
C ASN A 743 -50.33 3.21 -26.83
N PRO A 744 -49.81 2.21 -26.08
CA PRO A 744 -48.37 2.02 -25.83
C PRO A 744 -47.46 1.81 -27.04
N SER A 745 -47.99 1.56 -28.23
CA SER A 745 -47.20 1.23 -29.44
C SER A 745 -46.92 2.41 -30.38
N SER A 746 -47.25 3.64 -29.99
CA SER A 746 -47.11 4.84 -30.83
C SER A 746 -46.04 5.83 -30.31
N GLY A 747 -45.18 6.31 -31.22
CA GLY A 747 -43.98 7.09 -30.88
C GLY A 747 -44.23 8.58 -30.64
N LEU A 748 -43.54 9.14 -29.64
CA LEU A 748 -43.64 10.55 -29.24
C LEU A 748 -42.74 11.48 -30.07
N LEU A 749 -43.32 12.53 -30.66
CA LEU A 749 -42.58 13.66 -31.23
C LEU A 749 -42.63 14.86 -30.26
N GLY A 750 -41.49 15.21 -29.69
CA GLY A 750 -41.39 16.28 -28.69
C GLY A 750 -41.20 17.67 -29.29
N ARG A 751 -41.81 18.68 -28.66
CA ARG A 751 -41.36 20.09 -28.60
C ARG A 751 -42.18 20.85 -27.56
N ALA A 752 -41.52 21.36 -26.52
CA ALA A 752 -42.07 22.37 -25.62
C ALA A 752 -41.25 23.64 -25.77
N VAL A 753 -41.93 24.77 -26.02
CA VAL A 753 -41.33 26.11 -25.99
C VAL A 753 -41.65 26.71 -24.61
N TRP A 754 -40.63 27.21 -23.91
CA TRP A 754 -40.79 27.88 -22.63
C TRP A 754 -41.14 29.36 -22.83
N TRP A 755 -42.02 29.88 -21.97
CA TRP A 755 -42.26 31.33 -21.83
C TRP A 755 -42.56 31.63 -20.36
N ASP A 756 -41.72 32.45 -19.71
CA ASP A 756 -41.95 32.95 -18.34
C ASP A 756 -42.78 34.24 -18.42
N ASN A 757 -43.72 34.41 -17.49
CA ASN A 757 -44.79 35.40 -17.60
C ASN A 757 -45.03 36.14 -16.27
N ARG A 758 -43.94 36.57 -15.62
CA ARG A 758 -43.95 37.33 -14.37
C ARG A 758 -43.45 38.76 -14.59
N ASP A 759 -44.30 39.73 -14.27
CA ASP A 759 -43.90 41.13 -14.13
C ASP A 759 -43.09 41.29 -12.83
N LEU A 760 -41.90 41.89 -12.92
CA LEU A 760 -40.99 42.12 -11.80
C LEU A 760 -40.96 43.61 -11.36
N SER A 761 -41.89 44.42 -11.84
CA SER A 761 -42.10 45.76 -11.30
C SER A 761 -42.97 45.73 -10.03
N GLN A 762 -42.42 46.26 -8.94
CA GLN A 762 -43.05 46.45 -7.62
C GLN A 762 -43.17 45.24 -6.66
N VAL A 763 -42.06 44.87 -6.02
CA VAL A 763 -42.01 44.86 -4.54
C VAL A 763 -40.66 45.44 -4.10
N SER A 764 -40.66 46.50 -3.30
CA SER A 764 -39.46 47.09 -2.70
C SER A 764 -39.49 46.95 -1.18
N GLN A 765 -38.35 46.49 -0.63
CA GLN A 765 -37.86 46.74 0.73
C GLN A 765 -38.86 46.67 1.91
N THR A 766 -38.87 45.53 2.60
CA THR A 766 -38.85 45.55 4.08
C THR A 766 -38.07 44.33 4.60
N ALA A 767 -36.82 44.54 5.01
CA ALA A 767 -36.00 43.47 5.60
C ALA A 767 -36.23 43.41 7.11
N GLN A 768 -36.87 42.35 7.59
CA GLN A 768 -36.98 42.06 9.02
C GLN A 768 -35.99 40.95 9.43
N LYS A 769 -35.29 41.21 10.53
CA LYS A 769 -34.08 40.52 10.99
C LYS A 769 -34.42 39.24 11.74
N LEU A 770 -33.92 38.09 11.28
CA LEU A 770 -33.90 36.82 12.02
C LEU A 770 -32.48 36.54 12.57
N PRO A 771 -32.33 35.76 13.66
CA PRO A 771 -31.04 35.60 14.34
C PRO A 771 -30.01 34.81 13.51
N LEU A 772 -28.73 35.16 13.68
CA LEU A 772 -27.60 34.42 13.12
C LEU A 772 -27.38 33.12 13.91
N THR A 773 -27.41 31.98 13.21
CA THR A 773 -26.88 30.71 13.71
C THR A 773 -25.36 30.78 13.77
N GLU A 774 -24.76 30.15 14.79
CA GLU A 774 -23.32 30.17 15.02
C GLU A 774 -22.52 29.65 13.80
N THR A 775 -21.53 30.43 13.38
CA THR A 775 -20.53 29.99 12.40
C THR A 775 -19.59 28.99 13.06
N THR A 776 -19.54 27.77 12.56
CA THR A 776 -18.43 26.84 12.85
C THR A 776 -17.10 27.54 12.55
N PRO A 777 -16.11 27.50 13.45
CA PRO A 777 -14.83 28.15 13.22
C PRO A 777 -14.13 27.51 12.01
N GLU A 778 -13.63 28.36 11.13
CA GLU A 778 -12.82 27.97 9.99
C GLU A 778 -11.53 27.29 10.47
N ILE A 779 -11.16 26.16 9.86
CA ILE A 779 -9.94 25.44 10.22
C ILE A 779 -8.75 26.19 9.60
N VAL A 780 -8.01 26.92 10.44
CA VAL A 780 -6.82 27.66 10.04
C VAL A 780 -5.57 26.84 10.37
N GLU A 781 -4.63 26.75 9.43
CA GLU A 781 -3.35 26.06 9.64
C GLU A 781 -2.51 26.76 10.73
N ALA A 782 -1.80 25.97 11.54
CA ALA A 782 -0.94 26.50 12.59
C ALA A 782 0.32 27.15 11.98
N THR A 783 0.49 28.45 12.23
CA THR A 783 1.65 29.22 11.73
C THR A 783 2.81 29.27 12.72
N GLY A 784 2.63 28.73 13.93
CA GLY A 784 3.71 28.62 14.93
C GLY A 784 3.38 27.66 16.07
N PHE A 785 4.28 27.58 17.05
CA PHE A 785 4.06 26.88 18.31
C PHE A 785 4.60 27.69 19.49
N ARG A 786 4.03 27.46 20.68
CA ARG A 786 4.48 28.02 21.95
C ARG A 786 4.62 26.93 23.01
N ILE A 787 5.37 27.19 24.06
CA ILE A 787 5.38 26.34 25.26
C ILE A 787 4.54 27.02 26.33
N ASN A 788 3.53 26.33 26.85
CA ASN A 788 2.65 26.88 27.89
C ASN A 788 3.31 26.85 29.28
N ALA A 789 2.63 27.44 30.29
CA ALA A 789 3.15 27.54 31.65
C ALA A 789 3.37 26.18 32.35
N GLN A 790 2.87 25.09 31.76
CA GLN A 790 3.00 23.72 32.21
C GLN A 790 4.09 22.94 31.44
N GLY A 791 4.82 23.59 30.54
CA GLY A 791 5.91 22.98 29.77
C GLY A 791 5.47 22.19 28.53
N GLN A 792 4.21 22.30 28.11
CA GLN A 792 3.66 21.58 26.96
C GLN A 792 3.70 22.45 25.69
N VAL A 793 3.94 21.82 24.53
CA VAL A 793 3.94 22.50 23.23
C VAL A 793 2.50 22.63 22.73
N GLU A 794 2.06 23.87 22.48
CA GLU A 794 0.78 24.21 21.85
C GLU A 794 1.02 24.78 20.45
N LEU A 795 0.31 24.27 19.45
CA LEU A 795 0.27 24.85 18.11
C LEU A 795 -0.65 26.09 18.10
N VAL A 796 -0.25 27.15 17.42
CA VAL A 796 -1.01 28.42 17.34
C VAL A 796 -1.08 28.91 15.89
N ALA A 797 -2.24 29.46 15.51
CA ALA A 797 -2.42 30.24 14.29
C ALA A 797 -2.37 31.73 14.67
N ASP A 798 -1.39 32.46 14.14
CA ASP A 798 -1.11 33.85 14.52
C ASP A 798 -2.06 34.83 13.82
N ALA A 799 -3.25 35.02 14.41
CA ALA A 799 -4.24 35.99 13.94
C ALA A 799 -3.86 37.41 14.40
N ALA A 800 -3.43 38.25 13.45
CA ALA A 800 -2.92 39.58 13.72
C ALA A 800 -3.90 40.50 14.48
N SER A 801 -3.47 40.91 15.68
CA SER A 801 -3.84 42.14 16.40
C SER A 801 -5.25 42.72 16.19
N SER A 802 -6.16 42.49 17.15
CA SER A 802 -7.24 43.44 17.44
C SER A 802 -6.81 44.38 18.57
N SER A 803 -6.63 45.67 18.23
CA SER A 803 -6.31 46.71 19.20
C SER A 803 -7.56 47.13 19.97
N ASN A 804 -7.58 46.87 21.28
CA ASN A 804 -8.51 47.53 22.21
C ASN A 804 -7.72 48.20 23.34
N SER A 805 -7.62 49.53 23.24
CA SER A 805 -6.67 50.37 23.95
C SER A 805 -7.27 51.00 25.21
N TRP A 806 -7.28 50.28 26.34
CA TRP A 806 -7.76 50.81 27.64
C TRP A 806 -6.89 50.40 28.85
N VAL A 807 -5.57 50.65 28.79
CA VAL A 807 -4.75 50.91 29.99
C VAL A 807 -3.68 51.96 29.64
N SER A 808 -3.58 53.04 30.41
CA SER A 808 -2.52 54.05 30.25
C SER A 808 -1.19 53.58 30.85
N PRO A 809 -0.03 53.84 30.22
CA PRO A 809 1.26 53.43 30.76
C PRO A 809 1.73 54.38 31.87
N THR A 810 2.03 53.85 33.06
CA THR A 810 2.91 54.53 34.02
C THR A 810 4.35 54.52 33.51
N ASN A 811 5.02 55.66 33.66
CA ASN A 811 6.27 55.99 32.95
C ASN A 811 7.46 56.07 33.93
N CYS A 812 8.69 55.96 33.40
CA CYS A 812 9.99 56.17 34.07
C CYS A 812 10.39 55.11 35.16
N GLN A 813 11.68 54.80 35.42
CA GLN A 813 12.94 55.49 35.07
C GLN A 813 14.19 54.55 35.12
N THR A 814 15.13 54.73 34.17
CA THR A 814 16.62 54.62 34.26
C THR A 814 17.37 53.49 35.04
N LEU A 815 18.14 52.66 34.31
CA LEU A 815 19.65 52.48 34.29
C LEU A 815 20.50 52.71 35.57
N PRO A 816 21.76 52.17 35.70
CA PRO A 816 22.46 51.06 35.00
C PRO A 816 23.39 50.15 35.89
N LEU A 817 24.11 49.22 35.23
CA LEU A 817 25.47 48.65 35.50
C LEU A 817 26.23 49.00 36.82
N SER A 818 26.81 48.00 37.52
CA SER A 818 28.27 47.68 37.48
C SER A 818 28.81 46.75 38.60
N SER A 819 29.74 45.87 38.19
CA SER A 819 30.92 45.28 38.88
C SER A 819 31.07 45.12 40.42
N SER A 820 31.62 43.94 40.79
CA SER A 820 32.45 43.63 41.98
C SER A 820 31.77 43.65 43.37
N GLY A 821 32.13 42.79 44.35
CA GLY A 821 33.01 41.62 44.32
C GLY A 821 33.36 41.12 45.74
N LEU A 822 33.82 39.86 45.83
CA LEU A 822 34.57 39.24 46.95
C LEU A 822 33.88 38.95 48.31
N ARG A 823 34.19 37.74 48.83
CA ARG A 823 34.11 37.25 50.24
C ARG A 823 32.68 36.96 50.77
N ASN A 824 32.39 35.89 51.53
CA ASN A 824 33.23 34.90 52.20
C ASN A 824 32.61 33.47 52.22
N LEU A 825 33.47 32.47 52.45
CA LEU A 825 33.21 31.07 52.84
C LEU A 825 32.59 30.97 54.28
N PRO A 826 32.07 29.81 54.79
CA PRO A 826 32.54 28.44 54.49
C PRO A 826 31.56 27.23 54.44
N ARG A 827 32.06 26.17 53.77
CA ARG A 827 31.92 24.70 53.95
C ARG A 827 30.87 24.10 54.93
N HIS A 828 30.15 23.07 54.45
CA HIS A 828 30.21 21.65 54.86
C HIS A 828 29.50 20.81 53.75
N LEU A 829 30.11 19.88 53.01
CA LEU A 829 30.66 18.53 53.27
C LEU A 829 29.62 17.38 53.37
N ILE A 830 29.72 16.42 52.41
CA ILE A 830 29.34 14.97 52.48
C ILE A 830 27.80 14.69 52.39
N SER A 831 27.24 13.67 51.72
CA SER A 831 27.74 12.42 51.07
C SER A 831 26.96 12.00 49.79
N SER A 832 27.59 11.13 48.99
CA SER A 832 27.07 10.36 47.84
C SER A 832 26.20 9.12 48.23
N PRO A 833 25.86 8.18 47.33
CA PRO A 833 24.66 8.14 46.48
C PRO A 833 23.76 6.90 46.78
N PRO A 834 22.67 6.64 46.02
CA PRO A 834 22.78 5.89 44.75
C PRO A 834 22.32 6.66 43.50
#